data_AF-A0AAX3B943-F1
#
_entry.id   AF-A0AAX3B943-F1
#
_cell.length_a   1.000
_cell.length_b   1.000
_cell.length_c   1.000
_cell.angle_alpha   90.00
_cell.angle_beta   90.00
_cell.angle_gamma   90.00
#
_symmetry.space_group_name_H-M   'P 1'
#
loop_
_entity.id
_entity.type
_entity.pdbx_description
1 polymer ?
#
loop_
_entity_poly.entity_id
_entity_poly.type
_entity_poly.pdbx_seq_one_letter_code
_entity_poly.pdbx_strand_id
1 'polypeptide(L)'
;MLTLRKKNLNYKKIFLFIILIGTFLYMTFLDYDNIKLLIHNPNKEIQEVKKIIIKLFFSILGKLVIFFIILSIYMHFQRSLKIKRLQKRLSLWSKLSYYIDKIGEEVFNELTIGIIVINTTNNTIEWINTYANKIFNNPDINTSLNLINKQMAELLNTQDKEKQIVLNIGNKFFDCLYKKEFNVFYLFDVTQREKIQILYHQATPALIFLSFDNLENSLKNLDFSEQSQIKVEYLSAISDFFEIYESYLKQLSDDKFLLLLKREQLENMILEKFSILKNIRNISEKYKLNITLSMGIACYNLPFNQLAYYSQSALELAQKRGGDQVVVNIENQKIQYFGATKASLNTNSKIISRVNSEIIKDLIQKHHNCFFMSHKNPDLDAFGSMIAIYKIASSLNNNQDHYIIMDINLMEKNFQNIYEILNQENPNLFKNIIDVQKANKMINKNSLIIIVDNQHLEILDNKELLTLTDNVIIIDHHRSSEKIISNKFAYIDASASSTVEMIMELIFFLNHPVYISPLEATIMYGGMIIDTNYFTSRTSERTLEVASRLINMGAESQKIKLWLRQSYDQILEMNQLLSRMEIYMKKFAIITSNKPIDDRSFLAKVAENSLNVQNIEAAFVIGELSSTHQIGISARSCNDNINVQIVMEQMNGGGHINSAAAQITNANINDVVLELKTILKNEYQEGNENMKIILLEDLADKGKKEEIIQVNAGFGNYLIRTQKALLANPQNIEKLKQNKKIQEEKEQQKILLMTKLKEEIEDKSITIQIQIGPNGEMHGKITPKHIIDELYKSHNILLDKPKIILDNEINSLGIYKANIILKDNIIANLTINVKAKKS
;
A
#
# COMPACT_ATOMS: atom_id res chain seq x y z
N MET A 1 47.63 3.95 -40.22
CA MET A 1 48.33 2.96 -41.09
C MET A 1 47.79 2.88 -42.53
N LEU A 2 46.49 2.94 -42.79
CA LEU A 2 45.90 2.84 -44.15
C LEU A 2 46.27 4.01 -45.10
N THR A 3 46.44 5.21 -44.56
CA THR A 3 46.86 6.43 -45.29
C THR A 3 48.31 6.37 -45.77
N LEU A 4 49.23 5.84 -44.95
CA LEU A 4 50.64 5.62 -45.29
C LEU A 4 50.82 4.52 -46.37
N ARG A 5 50.01 3.46 -46.33
CA ARG A 5 50.01 2.38 -47.36
C ARG A 5 49.51 2.87 -48.72
N LYS A 6 48.52 3.77 -48.76
CA LYS A 6 48.01 4.39 -50.01
C LYS A 6 49.08 5.29 -50.66
N LYS A 7 49.82 6.08 -49.86
CA LYS A 7 50.94 6.90 -50.35
C LYS A 7 52.05 6.06 -50.98
N ASN A 8 52.51 4.99 -50.31
CA ASN A 8 53.59 4.12 -50.83
C ASN A 8 53.26 3.39 -52.15
N LEU A 9 51.99 3.07 -52.41
CA LEU A 9 51.55 2.45 -53.66
C LEU A 9 51.56 3.44 -54.85
N ASN A 10 51.29 4.71 -54.61
CA ASN A 10 51.40 5.74 -55.64
C ASN A 10 52.87 6.03 -55.98
N TYR A 11 53.76 6.08 -54.98
CA TYR A 11 55.19 6.29 -55.24
C TYR A 11 55.82 5.17 -56.10
N LYS A 12 55.46 3.89 -55.86
CA LYS A 12 55.95 2.79 -56.72
C LYS A 12 55.42 2.87 -58.15
N LYS A 13 54.17 3.30 -58.36
CA LYS A 13 53.60 3.49 -59.70
C LYS A 13 54.25 4.67 -60.44
N ILE A 14 54.47 5.77 -59.73
CA ILE A 14 55.15 6.96 -60.26
C ILE A 14 56.61 6.62 -60.61
N PHE A 15 57.31 5.89 -59.74
CA PHE A 15 58.69 5.46 -59.98
C PHE A 15 58.81 4.55 -61.22
N LEU A 16 57.92 3.56 -61.37
CA LEU A 16 57.93 2.69 -62.55
C LEU A 16 57.59 3.45 -63.84
N PHE A 17 56.69 4.43 -63.76
CA PHE A 17 56.32 5.28 -64.89
C PHE A 17 57.48 6.19 -65.32
N ILE A 18 58.21 6.74 -64.35
CA ILE A 18 59.44 7.52 -64.60
C ILE A 18 60.51 6.64 -65.26
N ILE A 19 60.69 5.39 -64.81
CA ILE A 19 61.61 4.44 -65.46
C ILE A 19 61.18 4.17 -66.91
N LEU A 20 59.88 3.95 -67.16
CA LEU A 20 59.36 3.69 -68.50
C LEU A 20 59.62 4.87 -69.47
N ILE A 21 59.35 6.09 -69.01
CA ILE A 21 59.63 7.32 -69.76
C ILE A 21 61.14 7.52 -69.95
N GLY A 22 61.94 7.28 -68.91
CA GLY A 22 63.40 7.35 -68.97
C GLY A 22 63.98 6.38 -69.98
N THR A 23 63.48 5.14 -70.05
CA THR A 23 63.90 4.16 -71.07
C THR A 23 63.49 4.58 -72.47
N PHE A 24 62.31 5.20 -72.65
CA PHE A 24 61.89 5.72 -73.95
C PHE A 24 62.78 6.88 -74.41
N LEU A 25 63.05 7.84 -73.51
CA LEU A 25 63.95 8.98 -73.77
C LEU A 25 65.38 8.53 -74.08
N TYR A 26 65.90 7.54 -73.35
CA TYR A 26 67.22 6.94 -73.62
C TYR A 26 67.26 6.26 -74.98
N MET A 27 66.21 5.52 -75.34
CA MET A 27 66.10 4.90 -76.65
C MET A 27 66.01 5.93 -77.78
N THR A 28 65.36 7.08 -77.58
CA THR A 28 65.39 8.19 -78.55
C THR A 28 66.73 8.92 -78.60
N PHE A 29 67.48 8.97 -77.49
CA PHE A 29 68.83 9.54 -77.46
C PHE A 29 69.82 8.73 -78.30
N LEU A 30 69.64 7.42 -78.44
CA LEU A 30 70.45 6.59 -79.35
C LEU A 30 70.27 6.95 -80.84
N ASP A 31 69.20 7.65 -81.21
CA ASP A 31 69.01 8.17 -82.57
C ASP A 31 69.68 9.55 -82.77
N TYR A 32 70.26 10.14 -81.71
CA TYR A 32 70.89 11.46 -81.71
C TYR A 32 72.04 11.57 -82.72
N ASP A 33 72.86 10.53 -82.88
CA ASP A 33 73.97 10.55 -83.84
C ASP A 33 73.48 10.64 -85.29
N ASN A 34 72.37 9.96 -85.62
CA ASN A 34 71.75 10.05 -86.95
C ASN A 34 71.12 11.43 -87.19
N ILE A 35 70.58 12.06 -86.15
CA ILE A 35 70.03 13.43 -86.20
C ILE A 35 71.17 14.46 -86.33
N LYS A 36 72.26 14.28 -85.59
CA LYS A 36 73.45 15.15 -85.62
C LYS A 36 74.15 15.08 -86.99
N LEU A 37 74.20 13.89 -87.61
CA LEU A 37 74.72 13.70 -88.97
C LEU A 37 73.91 14.47 -90.03
N LEU A 38 72.60 14.65 -89.79
CA LEU A 38 71.71 15.44 -90.65
C LEU A 38 71.91 16.96 -90.48
N ILE A 39 72.23 17.42 -89.26
CA ILE A 39 72.31 18.85 -88.91
C ILE A 39 73.67 19.46 -89.27
N HIS A 40 74.77 18.71 -89.17
CA HIS A 40 76.13 19.27 -89.35
C HIS A 40 76.74 19.11 -90.76
N ASN A 41 76.09 18.40 -91.69
CA ASN A 41 76.58 18.24 -93.08
C ASN A 41 75.44 18.44 -94.11
N PRO A 42 75.07 19.69 -94.43
CA PRO A 42 73.95 19.98 -95.33
C PRO A 42 74.24 19.70 -96.82
N ASN A 43 75.48 19.39 -97.20
CA ASN A 43 75.90 19.22 -98.61
C ASN A 43 75.99 17.75 -99.09
N LYS A 44 75.31 16.81 -98.41
CA LYS A 44 75.19 15.42 -98.89
C LYS A 44 74.09 15.30 -99.96
N GLU A 45 74.29 14.42 -100.94
CA GLU A 45 73.28 14.10 -101.96
C GLU A 45 71.92 13.77 -101.31
N ILE A 46 70.83 14.34 -101.86
CA ILE A 46 69.45 14.24 -101.33
C ILE A 46 69.03 12.78 -101.03
N GLN A 47 69.57 11.81 -101.77
CA GLN A 47 69.27 10.39 -101.57
C GLN A 47 69.81 9.83 -100.24
N GLU A 48 70.97 10.28 -99.75
CA GLU A 48 71.50 9.85 -98.45
C GLU A 48 70.67 10.39 -97.29
N VAL A 49 70.28 11.67 -97.36
CA VAL A 49 69.44 12.31 -96.34
C VAL A 49 68.09 11.59 -96.23
N LYS A 50 67.47 11.25 -97.37
CA LYS A 50 66.20 10.51 -97.40
C LYS A 50 66.32 9.12 -96.76
N LYS A 51 67.42 8.40 -96.99
CA LYS A 51 67.68 7.10 -96.33
C LYS A 51 67.81 7.24 -94.81
N ILE A 52 68.50 8.28 -94.33
CA ILE A 52 68.66 8.51 -92.89
C ILE A 52 67.31 8.88 -92.23
N ILE A 53 66.50 9.72 -92.87
CA ILE A 53 65.16 10.08 -92.38
C ILE A 53 64.24 8.85 -92.33
N ILE A 54 64.24 8.02 -93.37
CA ILE A 54 63.44 6.78 -93.40
C ILE A 54 63.88 5.82 -92.28
N LYS A 55 65.20 5.68 -92.07
CA LYS A 55 65.75 4.83 -91.01
C LYS A 55 65.39 5.35 -89.62
N LEU A 56 65.42 6.67 -89.42
CA LEU A 56 64.96 7.32 -88.18
C LEU A 56 63.46 7.10 -87.94
N PHE A 57 62.63 7.26 -88.98
CA PHE A 57 61.19 7.03 -88.87
C PHE A 57 60.86 5.60 -88.45
N PHE A 58 61.45 4.59 -89.09
CA PHE A 58 61.23 3.19 -88.73
C PHE A 58 61.83 2.83 -87.35
N SER A 59 62.96 3.43 -86.96
CA SER A 59 63.54 3.29 -85.61
C SER A 59 62.59 3.81 -84.52
N ILE A 60 62.06 5.02 -84.70
CA ILE A 60 61.12 5.64 -83.76
C ILE A 60 59.80 4.85 -83.71
N LEU A 61 59.28 4.44 -84.87
CA LEU A 61 58.05 3.66 -84.94
C LEU A 61 58.20 2.31 -84.23
N GLY A 62 59.31 1.60 -84.43
CA GLY A 62 59.60 0.35 -83.74
C GLY A 62 59.69 0.52 -82.22
N LYS A 63 60.33 1.59 -81.75
CA LYS A 63 60.43 1.92 -80.32
C LYS A 63 59.06 2.25 -79.70
N LEU A 64 58.20 2.97 -80.43
CA LEU A 64 56.84 3.25 -79.99
C LEU A 64 56.02 1.95 -79.85
N VAL A 65 56.10 1.04 -80.81
CA VAL A 65 55.40 -0.25 -80.75
C VAL A 65 55.87 -1.06 -79.53
N ILE A 66 57.19 -1.15 -79.30
CA ILE A 66 57.74 -1.86 -78.12
C ILE A 66 57.26 -1.21 -76.82
N PHE A 67 57.26 0.13 -76.74
CA PHE A 67 56.76 0.87 -75.58
C PHE A 67 55.30 0.56 -75.29
N PHE A 68 54.43 0.56 -76.32
CA PHE A 68 53.01 0.22 -76.16
C PHE A 68 52.79 -1.24 -75.76
N ILE A 69 53.61 -2.18 -76.24
CA ILE A 69 53.57 -3.58 -75.82
C ILE A 69 53.92 -3.72 -74.33
N ILE A 70 55.01 -3.09 -73.88
CA ILE A 70 55.42 -3.12 -72.47
C ILE A 70 54.35 -2.47 -71.59
N LEU A 71 53.78 -1.34 -72.02
CA LEU A 71 52.70 -0.65 -71.31
C LEU A 71 51.45 -1.54 -71.22
N SER A 72 51.09 -2.25 -72.29
CA SER A 72 49.95 -3.18 -72.32
C SER A 72 50.15 -4.36 -71.36
N ILE A 73 51.35 -4.98 -71.37
CA ILE A 73 51.71 -6.06 -70.44
C ILE A 73 51.65 -5.57 -68.99
N TYR A 74 52.18 -4.38 -68.71
CA TYR A 74 52.11 -3.77 -67.38
C TYR A 74 50.67 -3.52 -66.93
N MET A 75 49.83 -2.96 -67.81
CA MET A 75 48.41 -2.72 -67.53
C MET A 75 47.64 -4.03 -67.30
N HIS A 76 47.93 -5.08 -68.07
CA HIS A 76 47.36 -6.41 -67.90
C HIS A 76 47.76 -7.01 -66.54
N PHE A 77 49.04 -6.92 -66.16
CA PHE A 77 49.53 -7.41 -64.88
C PHE A 77 48.86 -6.69 -63.70
N GLN A 78 48.72 -5.36 -63.76
CA GLN A 78 48.02 -4.57 -62.74
C GLN A 78 46.53 -4.95 -62.64
N ARG A 79 45.86 -5.17 -63.77
CA ARG A 79 44.47 -5.64 -63.81
C ARG A 79 44.34 -7.02 -63.18
N SER A 80 45.21 -7.97 -63.52
CA SER A 80 45.21 -9.33 -62.96
C SER A 80 45.42 -9.33 -61.43
N LEU A 81 46.34 -8.51 -60.92
CA LEU A 81 46.54 -8.35 -59.48
C LEU A 81 45.32 -7.73 -58.78
N LYS A 82 44.67 -6.74 -59.40
CA LYS A 82 43.44 -6.14 -58.87
C LYS A 82 42.31 -7.16 -58.81
N ILE A 83 42.13 -7.96 -59.86
CA ILE A 83 41.11 -9.02 -59.94
C ILE A 83 41.35 -10.06 -58.85
N LYS A 84 42.57 -10.59 -58.70
CA LYS A 84 42.90 -11.55 -57.64
C LYS A 84 42.62 -11.00 -56.23
N ARG A 85 42.92 -9.72 -55.98
CA ARG A 85 42.61 -9.07 -54.69
C ARG A 85 41.10 -8.94 -54.46
N LEU A 86 40.34 -8.58 -55.48
CA LEU A 86 38.88 -8.47 -55.40
C LEU A 86 38.24 -9.83 -55.18
N GLN A 87 38.65 -10.86 -55.91
CA GLN A 87 38.20 -12.24 -55.69
C GLN A 87 38.51 -12.72 -54.28
N LYS A 88 39.72 -12.46 -53.76
CA LYS A 88 40.07 -12.81 -52.37
C LYS A 88 39.18 -12.09 -51.36
N ARG A 89 38.94 -10.78 -51.54
CA ARG A 89 38.01 -10.01 -50.69
C ARG A 89 36.58 -10.56 -50.77
N LEU A 90 36.11 -10.88 -51.97
CA LEU A 90 34.76 -11.39 -52.19
C LEU A 90 34.59 -12.78 -51.55
N SER A 91 35.60 -13.64 -51.64
CA SER A 91 35.62 -14.94 -50.95
C SER A 91 35.69 -14.83 -49.43
N LEU A 92 36.36 -13.78 -48.90
CA LEU A 92 36.38 -13.51 -47.47
C LEU A 92 35.02 -13.00 -47.00
N TRP A 93 34.39 -12.10 -47.77
CA TRP A 93 33.05 -11.61 -47.49
C TRP A 93 32.00 -12.72 -47.55
N SER A 94 32.06 -13.62 -48.53
CA SER A 94 31.12 -14.73 -48.63
C SER A 94 31.28 -15.71 -47.47
N LYS A 95 32.52 -16.00 -47.07
CA LYS A 95 32.79 -16.81 -45.87
C LYS A 95 32.28 -16.11 -44.61
N LEU A 96 32.56 -14.81 -44.45
CA LEU A 96 32.10 -14.04 -43.30
C LEU A 96 30.57 -13.99 -43.23
N SER A 97 29.89 -13.75 -44.35
CA SER A 97 28.42 -13.79 -44.43
C SER A 97 27.89 -15.14 -43.98
N TYR A 98 28.43 -16.24 -44.52
CA TYR A 98 28.03 -17.59 -44.10
C TYR A 98 28.21 -17.82 -42.59
N TYR A 99 29.32 -17.37 -42.00
CA TYR A 99 29.53 -17.47 -40.56
C TYR A 99 28.58 -16.55 -39.77
N ILE A 100 28.31 -15.34 -40.24
CA ILE A 100 27.37 -14.42 -39.59
C ILE A 100 25.95 -14.98 -39.65
N ASP A 101 25.53 -15.53 -40.78
CA ASP A 101 24.21 -16.13 -40.96
C ASP A 101 24.05 -17.37 -40.07
N LYS A 102 25.07 -18.24 -40.03
CA LYS A 102 25.06 -19.45 -39.19
C LYS A 102 25.10 -19.12 -37.70
N ILE A 103 25.95 -18.18 -37.28
CA ILE A 103 25.98 -17.69 -35.89
C ILE A 103 24.67 -16.99 -35.56
N GLY A 104 24.09 -16.24 -36.50
CA GLY A 104 22.79 -15.63 -36.36
C GLY A 104 21.72 -16.68 -36.07
N GLU A 105 21.65 -17.73 -36.88
CA GLU A 105 20.70 -18.85 -36.72
C GLU A 105 20.89 -19.60 -35.38
N GLU A 106 22.14 -19.85 -34.98
CA GLU A 106 22.48 -20.47 -33.68
C GLU A 106 22.02 -19.57 -32.51
N VAL A 107 22.38 -18.28 -32.57
CA VAL A 107 22.00 -17.27 -31.57
C VAL A 107 20.48 -17.12 -31.49
N PHE A 108 19.75 -17.07 -32.61
CA PHE A 108 18.28 -16.97 -32.61
C PHE A 108 17.58 -18.16 -31.93
N ASN A 109 18.19 -19.34 -32.00
CA ASN A 109 17.63 -20.57 -31.44
C ASN A 109 18.05 -20.83 -29.98
N GLU A 110 19.21 -20.32 -29.56
CA GLU A 110 19.74 -20.51 -28.20
C GLU A 110 19.53 -19.31 -27.26
N LEU A 111 19.22 -18.12 -27.78
CA LEU A 111 18.95 -16.95 -26.96
C LEU A 111 17.76 -17.16 -26.02
N THR A 112 17.93 -16.80 -24.75
CA THR A 112 16.87 -16.76 -23.74
C THR A 112 16.01 -15.49 -23.86
N ILE A 113 15.66 -15.11 -25.08
CA ILE A 113 14.80 -13.97 -25.39
C ILE A 113 13.64 -14.50 -26.20
N GLY A 114 12.41 -14.25 -25.76
CA GLY A 114 11.22 -14.68 -26.48
C GLY A 114 10.94 -13.67 -27.58
N ILE A 115 10.77 -14.13 -28.82
CA ILE A 115 10.48 -13.28 -29.97
C ILE A 115 9.20 -13.79 -30.63
N ILE A 116 8.22 -12.89 -30.78
CA ILE A 116 6.94 -13.18 -31.44
C ILE A 116 6.68 -12.12 -32.49
N VAL A 117 6.48 -12.56 -33.73
CA VAL A 117 6.11 -11.72 -34.88
C VAL A 117 4.61 -11.85 -35.10
N ILE A 118 3.93 -10.72 -35.26
CA ILE A 118 2.48 -10.66 -35.33
C ILE A 118 2.03 -10.04 -36.64
N ASN A 119 0.99 -10.64 -37.21
CA ASN A 119 0.26 -10.04 -38.31
C ASN A 119 -0.73 -9.00 -37.77
N THR A 120 -0.55 -7.73 -38.14
CA THR A 120 -1.38 -6.63 -37.66
C THR A 120 -2.77 -6.55 -38.30
N THR A 121 -3.04 -7.31 -39.35
CA THR A 121 -4.35 -7.29 -40.03
C THR A 121 -5.39 -8.18 -39.34
N ASN A 122 -4.95 -9.27 -38.72
CA ASN A 122 -5.78 -10.26 -38.03
C ASN A 122 -5.34 -10.51 -36.57
N ASN A 123 -4.29 -9.84 -36.09
CA ASN A 123 -3.71 -9.95 -34.74
C ASN A 123 -3.31 -11.38 -34.35
N THR A 124 -2.75 -12.14 -35.31
CA THR A 124 -2.32 -13.52 -35.09
C THR A 124 -0.80 -13.68 -35.13
N ILE A 125 -0.27 -14.71 -34.44
CA ILE A 125 1.15 -15.07 -34.52
C ILE A 125 1.49 -15.53 -35.94
N GLU A 126 2.46 -14.86 -36.59
CA GLU A 126 3.07 -15.34 -37.84
C GLU A 126 4.29 -16.21 -37.59
N TRP A 127 5.07 -15.84 -36.57
CA TRP A 127 6.30 -16.54 -36.24
C TRP A 127 6.65 -16.38 -34.77
N ILE A 128 7.25 -17.41 -34.20
CA ILE A 128 7.62 -17.47 -32.80
C ILE A 128 8.92 -18.29 -32.66
N ASN A 129 9.87 -17.77 -31.90
CA ASN A 129 11.14 -18.47 -31.69
C ASN A 129 11.02 -19.61 -30.65
N THR A 130 12.03 -20.47 -30.59
CA THR A 130 12.08 -21.65 -29.71
C THR A 130 11.84 -21.32 -28.23
N TYR A 131 12.39 -20.20 -27.74
CA TYR A 131 12.24 -19.79 -26.35
C TYR A 131 10.83 -19.27 -26.05
N ALA A 132 10.24 -18.44 -26.90
CA ALA A 132 8.85 -17.99 -26.76
C ALA A 132 7.84 -19.15 -26.88
N ASN A 133 8.11 -20.12 -27.75
CA ASN A 133 7.32 -21.35 -27.83
C ASN A 133 7.26 -22.09 -26.49
N LYS A 134 8.39 -22.20 -25.79
CA LYS A 134 8.43 -22.79 -24.44
C LYS A 134 7.69 -21.96 -23.40
N ILE A 135 7.74 -20.62 -23.49
CA ILE A 135 7.03 -19.72 -22.55
C ILE A 135 5.51 -19.92 -22.62
N PHE A 136 4.96 -20.06 -23.84
CA PHE A 136 3.51 -20.15 -24.07
C PHE A 136 3.00 -21.57 -24.34
N ASN A 137 3.77 -22.61 -24.02
CA ASN A 137 3.40 -24.02 -24.21
C ASN A 137 3.06 -24.38 -25.67
N ASN A 138 3.88 -23.96 -26.64
CA ASN A 138 3.77 -24.23 -28.07
C ASN A 138 2.43 -23.77 -28.68
N PRO A 139 2.15 -22.46 -28.75
CA PRO A 139 0.96 -21.97 -29.44
C PRO A 139 1.03 -22.25 -30.95
N ASP A 140 -0.10 -22.55 -31.57
CA ASP A 140 -0.18 -22.75 -33.02
C ASP A 140 0.05 -21.43 -33.79
N ILE A 141 0.66 -21.52 -34.96
CA ILE A 141 0.76 -20.39 -35.90
C ILE A 141 -0.67 -20.01 -36.34
N ASN A 142 -0.96 -18.71 -36.45
CA ASN A 142 -2.29 -18.11 -36.63
C ASN A 142 -3.18 -18.07 -35.38
N THR A 143 -2.68 -18.43 -34.19
CA THR A 143 -3.42 -18.19 -32.94
C THR A 143 -3.53 -16.69 -32.69
N SER A 144 -4.72 -16.23 -32.29
CA SER A 144 -4.94 -14.82 -31.92
C SER A 144 -4.17 -14.44 -30.65
N LEU A 145 -3.50 -13.29 -30.66
CA LEU A 145 -2.73 -12.80 -29.52
C LEU A 145 -3.59 -12.65 -28.26
N ASN A 146 -4.88 -12.35 -28.41
CA ASN A 146 -5.85 -12.25 -27.32
C ASN A 146 -6.05 -13.56 -26.56
N LEU A 147 -5.91 -14.71 -27.25
CA LEU A 147 -6.00 -16.04 -26.63
C LEU A 147 -4.73 -16.42 -25.88
N ILE A 148 -3.59 -15.85 -26.28
CA ILE A 148 -2.28 -16.12 -25.69
C ILE A 148 -2.06 -15.25 -24.45
N ASN A 149 -2.25 -13.94 -24.58
CA ASN A 149 -2.20 -13.01 -23.45
C ASN A 149 -2.95 -11.71 -23.75
N LYS A 150 -3.99 -11.41 -22.97
CA LYS A 150 -4.83 -10.20 -23.13
C LYS A 150 -4.03 -8.89 -23.01
N GLN A 151 -3.06 -8.82 -22.08
CA GLN A 151 -2.26 -7.61 -21.88
C GLN A 151 -1.34 -7.32 -23.07
N MET A 152 -0.87 -8.36 -23.78
CA MET A 152 -0.11 -8.18 -25.03
C MET A 152 -1.00 -7.66 -26.16
N ALA A 153 -2.26 -8.11 -26.25
CA ALA A 153 -3.21 -7.61 -27.24
C ALA A 153 -3.60 -6.15 -27.02
N GLU A 154 -3.69 -5.70 -25.77
CA GLU A 154 -3.92 -4.30 -25.44
C GLU A 154 -2.79 -3.38 -25.92
N LEU A 155 -1.54 -3.85 -25.96
CA LEU A 155 -0.40 -3.07 -26.46
C LEU A 155 -0.49 -2.75 -27.96
N LEU A 156 -1.18 -3.57 -28.75
CA LEU A 156 -1.36 -3.31 -30.19
C LEU A 156 -2.11 -2.00 -30.46
N ASN A 157 -2.99 -1.59 -29.54
CA ASN A 157 -3.84 -0.41 -29.66
C ASN A 157 -3.18 0.88 -29.12
N THR A 158 -1.97 0.79 -28.57
CA THR A 158 -1.30 1.97 -27.99
C THR A 158 -0.61 2.84 -29.06
N GLN A 159 -0.62 4.16 -28.84
CA GLN A 159 0.05 5.14 -29.71
C GLN A 159 1.55 5.30 -29.42
N ASP A 160 2.02 4.79 -28.28
CA ASP A 160 3.43 4.83 -27.88
C ASP A 160 4.29 3.96 -28.79
N LYS A 161 5.47 4.48 -29.17
CA LYS A 161 6.40 3.80 -30.09
C LYS A 161 7.12 2.61 -29.44
N GLU A 162 7.35 2.67 -28.14
CA GLU A 162 7.95 1.61 -27.32
C GLU A 162 7.28 1.64 -25.95
N LYS A 163 6.44 0.64 -25.66
CA LYS A 163 5.81 0.45 -24.36
C LYS A 163 6.23 -0.89 -23.80
N GLN A 164 6.70 -0.87 -22.56
CA GLN A 164 7.17 -2.05 -21.83
C GLN A 164 6.18 -2.38 -20.71
N ILE A 165 5.80 -3.64 -20.59
CA ILE A 165 4.96 -4.15 -19.50
C ILE A 165 5.60 -5.41 -18.91
N VAL A 166 5.39 -5.66 -17.62
CA VAL A 166 5.77 -6.93 -17.00
C VAL A 166 4.60 -7.90 -17.14
N LEU A 167 4.82 -9.02 -17.81
CA LEU A 167 3.86 -10.11 -17.92
C LEU A 167 4.15 -11.17 -16.86
N ASN A 168 3.11 -11.63 -16.16
CA ASN A 168 3.18 -12.82 -15.33
C ASN A 168 2.66 -14.02 -16.13
N ILE A 169 3.52 -15.00 -16.39
CA ILE A 169 3.19 -16.21 -17.15
C ILE A 169 3.62 -17.42 -16.30
N GLY A 170 2.65 -18.10 -15.71
CA GLY A 170 2.89 -19.19 -14.77
C GLY A 170 3.62 -18.72 -13.51
N ASN A 171 4.84 -19.22 -13.28
CA ASN A 171 5.68 -18.87 -12.12
C ASN A 171 6.84 -17.91 -12.47
N LYS A 172 6.81 -17.32 -13.68
CA LYS A 172 7.86 -16.46 -14.21
C LYS A 172 7.31 -15.10 -14.62
N PHE A 173 8.18 -14.10 -14.53
CA PHE A 173 7.89 -12.74 -14.96
C PHE A 173 8.73 -12.39 -16.18
N PHE A 174 8.11 -11.73 -17.15
CA PHE A 174 8.75 -11.35 -18.40
C PHE A 174 8.52 -9.87 -18.71
N ASP A 175 9.59 -9.12 -18.97
CA ASP A 175 9.48 -7.80 -19.57
C ASP A 175 9.12 -7.96 -21.05
N CYS A 176 7.94 -7.47 -21.40
CA CYS A 176 7.38 -7.53 -22.74
C CYS A 176 7.50 -6.16 -23.41
N LEU A 177 8.33 -6.09 -24.45
CA LEU A 177 8.56 -4.90 -25.26
C LEU A 177 7.94 -5.09 -26.64
N TYR A 178 7.00 -4.22 -27.00
CA TYR A 178 6.42 -4.21 -28.35
C TYR A 178 7.12 -3.18 -29.23
N LYS A 179 7.73 -3.64 -30.34
CA LYS A 179 8.29 -2.78 -31.38
C LYS A 179 7.37 -2.71 -32.58
N LYS A 180 6.57 -1.65 -32.62
CA LYS A 180 5.53 -1.42 -33.64
C LYS A 180 6.07 -1.32 -35.06
N GLU A 181 7.28 -0.84 -35.27
CA GLU A 181 7.91 -0.74 -36.61
C GLU A 181 8.08 -2.11 -37.27
N PHE A 182 8.29 -3.16 -36.47
CA PHE A 182 8.55 -4.52 -36.96
C PHE A 182 7.42 -5.50 -36.62
N ASN A 183 6.39 -5.05 -35.90
CA ASN A 183 5.33 -5.90 -35.34
C ASN A 183 5.88 -7.07 -34.51
N VAL A 184 6.92 -6.80 -33.72
CA VAL A 184 7.62 -7.82 -32.92
C VAL A 184 7.46 -7.54 -31.43
N PHE A 185 7.14 -8.58 -30.67
CA PHE A 185 7.23 -8.61 -29.22
C PHE A 185 8.53 -9.29 -28.78
N TYR A 186 9.24 -8.65 -27.87
CA TYR A 186 10.41 -9.20 -27.18
C TYR A 186 10.07 -9.48 -25.72
N LEU A 187 10.44 -10.65 -25.23
CA LEU A 187 10.19 -11.12 -23.87
C LEU A 187 11.51 -11.44 -23.17
N PHE A 188 11.79 -10.72 -22.10
CA PHE A 188 13.00 -10.90 -21.28
C PHE A 188 12.63 -11.48 -19.92
N ASP A 189 13.23 -12.60 -19.50
CA ASP A 189 12.98 -13.19 -18.18
C ASP A 189 13.52 -12.24 -17.08
N VAL A 190 12.61 -11.68 -16.29
CA VAL A 190 12.90 -10.79 -15.17
C VAL A 190 12.43 -11.36 -13.84
N THR A 191 12.21 -12.68 -13.80
CA THR A 191 11.65 -13.38 -12.64
C THR A 191 12.45 -13.11 -11.36
N GLN A 192 13.78 -13.07 -11.43
CA GLN A 192 14.61 -12.78 -10.25
C GLN A 192 14.44 -11.34 -9.77
N ARG A 193 14.41 -10.37 -10.70
CA ARG A 193 14.21 -8.95 -10.39
C ARG A 193 12.88 -8.73 -9.67
N GLU A 194 11.80 -9.29 -10.21
CA GLU A 194 10.45 -9.19 -9.65
C GLU A 194 10.34 -9.92 -8.30
N LYS A 195 10.91 -11.13 -8.17
CA LYS A 195 10.95 -11.84 -6.88
C LYS A 195 11.70 -11.06 -5.81
N ILE A 196 12.84 -10.46 -6.14
CA ILE A 196 13.60 -9.62 -5.21
C ILE A 196 12.78 -8.38 -4.82
N GLN A 197 12.09 -7.76 -5.78
CA GLN A 197 11.24 -6.61 -5.50
C GLN A 197 10.09 -6.97 -4.55
N ILE A 198 9.41 -8.09 -4.78
CA ILE A 198 8.36 -8.60 -3.88
C ILE A 198 8.94 -8.88 -2.49
N LEU A 199 10.06 -9.60 -2.41
CA LEU A 199 10.72 -9.90 -1.13
C LEU A 199 11.17 -8.63 -0.39
N TYR A 200 11.68 -7.64 -1.11
CA TYR A 200 12.08 -6.35 -0.54
C TYR A 200 10.88 -5.60 0.06
N HIS A 201 9.76 -5.54 -0.66
CA HIS A 201 8.53 -4.95 -0.14
C HIS A 201 8.03 -5.71 1.09
N GLN A 202 7.96 -7.04 1.02
CA GLN A 202 7.53 -7.89 2.14
C GLN A 202 8.43 -7.74 3.37
N ALA A 203 9.74 -7.58 3.16
CA ALA A 203 10.75 -7.46 4.22
C ALA A 203 10.91 -6.04 4.79
N THR A 204 10.27 -5.03 4.20
CA THR A 204 10.34 -3.65 4.70
C THR A 204 9.87 -3.59 6.16
N PRO A 205 10.62 -2.97 7.07
CA PRO A 205 10.27 -2.93 8.49
C PRO A 205 9.05 -2.04 8.73
N ALA A 206 8.16 -2.51 9.60
CA ALA A 206 7.07 -1.73 10.15
C ALA A 206 7.25 -1.61 11.68
N LEU A 207 7.25 -0.38 12.16
CA LEU A 207 7.31 -0.07 13.58
C LEU A 207 5.94 0.40 14.06
N ILE A 208 5.53 -0.11 15.21
CA ILE A 208 4.23 0.17 15.80
C ILE A 208 4.43 0.62 17.24
N PHE A 209 3.96 1.82 17.55
CA PHE A 209 3.74 2.27 18.92
C PHE A 209 2.27 2.07 19.26
N LEU A 210 2.00 1.43 20.38
CA LEU A 210 0.63 1.21 20.87
C LEU A 210 0.50 1.68 22.32
N SER A 211 -0.65 2.23 22.65
CA SER A 211 -0.96 2.83 23.95
C SER A 211 -2.37 2.46 24.37
N PHE A 212 -2.54 2.01 25.61
CA PHE A 212 -3.86 2.00 26.24
C PHE A 212 -4.28 3.41 26.58
N ASP A 213 -5.43 3.84 26.08
CA ASP A 213 -5.99 5.14 26.40
C ASP A 213 -6.76 5.03 27.72
N ASN A 214 -6.52 5.98 28.63
CA ASN A 214 -7.24 6.13 29.90
C ASN A 214 -7.13 4.92 30.87
N LEU A 215 -6.06 4.12 30.76
CA LEU A 215 -5.80 2.94 31.62
C LEU A 215 -5.70 3.32 33.11
N GLU A 216 -4.77 4.20 33.47
CA GLU A 216 -4.49 4.55 34.86
C GLU A 216 -5.73 5.16 35.55
N ASN A 217 -6.41 6.09 34.87
CA ASN A 217 -7.56 6.78 35.42
C ASN A 217 -8.78 5.87 35.58
N SER A 218 -9.02 4.95 34.64
CA SER A 218 -10.11 3.97 34.75
C SER A 218 -9.89 3.00 35.90
N LEU A 219 -8.63 2.67 36.20
CA LEU A 219 -8.26 1.72 37.24
C LEU A 219 -8.15 2.34 38.64
N LYS A 220 -8.06 3.67 38.75
CA LYS A 220 -7.77 4.39 40.00
C LYS A 220 -8.73 4.11 41.15
N ASN A 221 -10.00 3.84 40.84
CA ASN A 221 -11.04 3.62 41.85
C ASN A 221 -11.24 2.14 42.23
N LEU A 222 -10.50 1.24 41.59
CA LEU A 222 -10.55 -0.20 41.88
C LEU A 222 -9.51 -0.58 42.94
N ASP A 223 -9.72 -1.71 43.61
CA ASP A 223 -8.72 -2.21 44.54
C ASP A 223 -7.48 -2.75 43.82
N PHE A 224 -6.36 -2.90 44.52
CA PHE A 224 -5.10 -3.34 43.93
C PHE A 224 -5.18 -4.73 43.26
N SER A 225 -6.03 -5.62 43.79
CA SER A 225 -6.20 -6.97 43.28
C SER A 225 -6.94 -6.95 41.94
N GLU A 226 -8.05 -6.21 41.86
CA GLU A 226 -8.83 -5.99 40.64
C GLU A 226 -7.99 -5.31 39.56
N GLN A 227 -7.25 -4.26 39.92
CA GLN A 227 -6.35 -3.56 38.99
C GLN A 227 -5.34 -4.53 38.36
N SER A 228 -4.72 -5.39 39.19
CA SER A 228 -3.72 -6.36 38.73
C SER A 228 -4.33 -7.39 37.79
N GLN A 229 -5.50 -7.92 38.13
CA GLN A 229 -6.20 -8.91 37.30
C GLN A 229 -6.58 -8.35 35.93
N ILE A 230 -7.13 -7.13 35.90
CA ILE A 230 -7.56 -6.47 34.66
C ILE A 230 -6.35 -6.16 33.78
N LYS A 231 -5.24 -5.66 34.36
CA LYS A 231 -3.99 -5.43 33.62
C LYS A 231 -3.47 -6.72 32.97
N VAL A 232 -3.50 -7.85 33.68
CA VAL A 232 -3.08 -9.15 33.13
C VAL A 232 -3.96 -9.58 31.95
N GLU A 233 -5.27 -9.38 32.02
CA GLU A 233 -6.19 -9.72 30.93
C GLU A 233 -5.92 -8.89 29.67
N TYR A 234 -5.66 -7.57 29.82
CA TYR A 234 -5.26 -6.70 28.72
C TYR A 234 -3.89 -7.07 28.12
N LEU A 235 -2.90 -7.36 28.97
CA LEU A 235 -1.58 -7.79 28.52
C LEU A 235 -1.62 -9.11 27.76
N SER A 236 -2.44 -10.07 28.23
CA SER A 236 -2.64 -11.36 27.57
C SER A 236 -3.28 -11.15 26.20
N ALA A 237 -4.32 -10.31 26.10
CA ALA A 237 -4.97 -10.00 24.83
C ALA A 237 -4.01 -9.39 23.79
N ILE A 238 -3.10 -8.50 24.21
CA ILE A 238 -2.05 -7.95 23.35
C ILE A 238 -1.07 -9.05 22.93
N SER A 239 -0.56 -9.83 23.89
CA SER A 239 0.43 -10.88 23.64
C SER A 239 -0.09 -11.91 22.64
N ASP A 240 -1.27 -12.47 22.92
CA ASP A 240 -1.91 -13.52 22.10
C ASP A 240 -2.16 -13.05 20.67
N PHE A 241 -2.56 -11.77 20.50
CA PHE A 241 -2.81 -11.21 19.18
C PHE A 241 -1.53 -11.06 18.35
N PHE A 242 -0.46 -10.56 18.96
CA PHE A 242 0.78 -10.27 18.24
C PHE A 242 1.70 -11.48 18.06
N GLU A 243 1.53 -12.54 18.86
CA GLU A 243 2.29 -13.79 18.74
C GLU A 243 2.07 -14.48 17.38
N ILE A 244 0.86 -14.40 16.83
CA ILE A 244 0.49 -14.99 15.52
C ILE A 244 1.29 -14.38 14.37
N TYR A 245 1.76 -13.13 14.52
CA TYR A 245 2.44 -12.39 13.46
C TYR A 245 3.98 -12.46 13.57
N GLU A 246 4.54 -13.42 14.31
CA GLU A 246 6.00 -13.60 14.48
C GLU A 246 6.73 -12.28 14.79
N SER A 247 6.11 -11.45 15.63
CA SER A 247 6.52 -10.07 15.87
C SER A 247 7.39 -9.94 17.12
N TYR A 248 8.17 -8.86 17.21
CA TYR A 248 8.91 -8.53 18.42
C TYR A 248 8.17 -7.46 19.23
N LEU A 249 7.51 -7.88 20.31
CA LEU A 249 6.79 -7.01 21.22
C LEU A 249 7.63 -6.66 22.45
N LYS A 250 7.71 -5.37 22.79
CA LYS A 250 8.39 -4.86 23.98
C LYS A 250 7.52 -3.85 24.71
N GLN A 251 7.27 -4.11 26.00
CA GLN A 251 6.64 -3.14 26.88
C GLN A 251 7.61 -2.02 27.26
N LEU A 252 7.14 -0.77 27.18
CA LEU A 252 7.89 0.44 27.55
C LEU A 252 7.42 1.00 28.90
N SER A 253 6.10 0.99 29.14
CA SER A 253 5.43 1.36 30.39
C SER A 253 4.18 0.50 30.57
N ASP A 254 3.47 0.66 31.69
CA ASP A 254 2.22 -0.07 31.96
C ASP A 254 1.16 0.08 30.85
N ASP A 255 1.15 1.24 30.18
CA ASP A 255 0.20 1.63 29.15
C ASP A 255 0.78 1.62 27.72
N LYS A 256 2.11 1.60 27.53
CA LYS A 256 2.75 1.74 26.20
C LYS A 256 3.65 0.57 25.81
N PHE A 257 3.58 0.22 24.52
CA PHE A 257 4.37 -0.86 23.96
C PHE A 257 4.94 -0.47 22.59
N LEU A 258 6.05 -1.10 22.26
CA LEU A 258 6.72 -1.03 20.98
C LEU A 258 6.65 -2.40 20.32
N LEU A 259 6.32 -2.42 19.04
CA LEU A 259 6.25 -3.63 18.26
C LEU A 259 6.99 -3.45 16.94
N LEU A 260 7.77 -4.46 16.56
CA LEU A 260 8.51 -4.51 15.30
C LEU A 260 8.10 -5.75 14.51
N LEU A 261 7.73 -5.55 13.25
CA LEU A 261 7.35 -6.61 12.31
C LEU A 261 7.70 -6.18 10.87
N LYS A 262 7.44 -7.04 9.88
CA LYS A 262 7.66 -6.71 8.47
C LYS A 262 6.34 -6.36 7.79
N ARG A 263 6.43 -5.69 6.65
CA ARG A 263 5.26 -5.23 5.86
C ARG A 263 4.28 -6.36 5.54
N GLU A 264 4.77 -7.56 5.26
CA GLU A 264 3.91 -8.72 4.98
C GLU A 264 2.91 -8.98 6.13
N GLN A 265 3.39 -8.97 7.37
CA GLN A 265 2.53 -9.18 8.54
C GLN A 265 1.59 -7.98 8.76
N LEU A 266 2.07 -6.76 8.53
CA LEU A 266 1.24 -5.56 8.61
C LEU A 266 0.06 -5.62 7.62
N GLU A 267 0.30 -6.03 6.38
CA GLU A 267 -0.74 -6.15 5.37
C GLU A 267 -1.81 -7.18 5.77
N ASN A 268 -1.43 -8.25 6.48
CA ASN A 268 -2.40 -9.18 7.06
C ASN A 268 -3.25 -8.54 8.16
N MET A 269 -2.65 -7.73 9.04
CA MET A 269 -3.39 -7.00 10.08
C MET A 269 -4.36 -5.98 9.50
N ILE A 270 -3.97 -5.31 8.41
CA ILE A 270 -4.82 -4.36 7.67
C ILE A 270 -6.05 -5.08 7.10
N LEU A 271 -5.86 -6.27 6.50
CA LEU A 271 -6.97 -7.08 5.98
C LEU A 271 -7.95 -7.51 7.06
N GLU A 272 -7.46 -7.78 8.27
CA GLU A 272 -8.29 -8.10 9.44
C GLU A 272 -8.88 -6.87 10.16
N LYS A 273 -8.60 -5.66 9.65
CA LYS A 273 -9.01 -4.39 10.25
C LYS A 273 -8.65 -4.28 11.74
N PHE A 274 -7.49 -4.81 12.14
CA PHE A 274 -6.97 -4.76 13.52
C PHE A 274 -7.98 -5.26 14.58
N SER A 275 -8.37 -6.54 14.47
CA SER A 275 -9.39 -7.17 15.33
C SER A 275 -9.12 -7.06 16.85
N ILE A 276 -7.86 -6.86 17.26
CA ILE A 276 -7.47 -6.57 18.65
C ILE A 276 -8.24 -5.39 19.27
N LEU A 277 -8.59 -4.35 18.50
CA LEU A 277 -9.38 -3.22 19.00
C LEU A 277 -10.70 -3.70 19.59
N LYS A 278 -11.36 -4.67 18.94
CA LYS A 278 -12.60 -5.26 19.42
C LYS A 278 -12.39 -6.09 20.69
N ASN A 279 -11.28 -6.83 20.78
CA ASN A 279 -10.96 -7.62 21.97
C ASN A 279 -10.77 -6.73 23.20
N ILE A 280 -10.00 -5.64 23.07
CA ILE A 280 -9.82 -4.66 24.14
C ILE A 280 -11.17 -4.05 24.55
N ARG A 281 -12.02 -3.67 23.58
CA ARG A 281 -13.36 -3.16 23.85
C ARG A 281 -14.24 -4.14 24.64
N ASN A 282 -14.23 -5.42 24.28
CA ASN A 282 -15.00 -6.44 25.01
C ASN A 282 -14.54 -6.57 26.47
N ILE A 283 -13.23 -6.48 26.73
CA ILE A 283 -12.67 -6.51 28.09
C ILE A 283 -13.15 -5.25 28.85
N SER A 284 -13.06 -4.08 28.23
CA SER A 284 -13.53 -2.82 28.82
C SER A 284 -15.02 -2.84 29.16
N GLU A 285 -15.87 -3.39 28.28
CA GLU A 285 -17.31 -3.54 28.51
C GLU A 285 -17.62 -4.52 29.65
N LYS A 286 -16.91 -5.64 29.70
CA LYS A 286 -17.04 -6.64 30.78
C LYS A 286 -16.81 -6.02 32.16
N TYR A 287 -15.82 -5.14 32.29
CA TYR A 287 -15.49 -4.46 33.55
C TYR A 287 -16.13 -3.08 33.71
N LYS A 288 -16.93 -2.62 32.73
CA LYS A 288 -17.54 -1.28 32.69
C LYS A 288 -16.50 -0.15 32.82
N LEU A 289 -15.35 -0.32 32.17
CA LEU A 289 -14.27 0.65 32.14
C LEU A 289 -14.23 1.36 30.79
N ASN A 290 -13.69 2.57 30.78
CA ASN A 290 -13.50 3.38 29.57
C ASN A 290 -12.03 3.34 29.12
N ILE A 291 -11.55 2.12 28.82
CA ILE A 291 -10.20 1.88 28.32
C ILE A 291 -10.29 1.51 26.83
N THR A 292 -9.48 2.15 26.00
CA THR A 292 -9.37 1.84 24.56
C THR A 292 -7.91 1.59 24.19
N LEU A 293 -7.67 1.11 22.97
CA LEU A 293 -6.32 0.90 22.45
C LEU A 293 -6.09 1.80 21.24
N SER A 294 -5.01 2.56 21.26
CA SER A 294 -4.54 3.37 20.14
C SER A 294 -3.22 2.83 19.59
N MET A 295 -3.04 2.84 18.27
CA MET A 295 -1.79 2.43 17.62
C MET A 295 -1.38 3.40 16.52
N GLY A 296 -0.09 3.71 16.47
CA GLY A 296 0.55 4.42 15.37
C GLY A 296 1.53 3.52 14.65
N ILE A 297 1.35 3.35 13.35
CA ILE A 297 2.14 2.41 12.54
C ILE A 297 2.86 3.19 11.44
N ALA A 298 4.18 2.98 11.32
CA ALA A 298 4.97 3.47 10.20
C ALA A 298 5.68 2.31 9.49
N CYS A 299 5.56 2.25 8.16
CA CYS A 299 6.20 1.24 7.32
C CYS A 299 6.92 1.93 6.15
N TYR A 300 8.23 2.09 6.32
CA TYR A 300 9.12 2.77 5.38
C TYR A 300 10.47 2.08 5.33
N ASN A 301 11.18 2.22 4.21
CA ASN A 301 12.62 1.92 4.18
C ASN A 301 13.45 3.13 4.67
N LEU A 302 13.33 3.46 5.96
CA LEU A 302 14.03 4.57 6.60
C LEU A 302 14.85 4.11 7.81
N PRO A 303 15.84 4.90 8.25
CA PRO A 303 16.49 4.70 9.54
C PRO A 303 15.48 4.64 10.70
N PHE A 304 15.72 3.76 11.68
CA PHE A 304 14.76 3.48 12.77
C PHE A 304 14.35 4.71 13.59
N ASN A 305 15.22 5.71 13.74
CA ASN A 305 14.87 6.96 14.42
C ASN A 305 13.78 7.75 13.69
N GLN A 306 13.85 7.82 12.36
CA GLN A 306 12.82 8.46 11.53
C GLN A 306 11.55 7.61 11.50
N LEU A 307 11.69 6.29 11.37
CA LEU A 307 10.56 5.36 11.41
C LEU A 307 9.81 5.46 12.74
N ALA A 308 10.53 5.58 13.86
CA ALA A 308 9.97 5.80 15.19
C ALA A 308 9.23 7.13 15.29
N TYR A 309 9.80 8.22 14.76
CA TYR A 309 9.12 9.51 14.70
C TYR A 309 7.77 9.41 13.97
N TYR A 310 7.74 8.82 12.76
CA TYR A 310 6.50 8.67 12.00
C TYR A 310 5.47 7.79 12.71
N SER A 311 5.92 6.71 13.37
CA SER A 311 5.03 5.82 14.13
C SER A 311 4.47 6.51 15.37
N GLN A 312 5.25 7.33 16.07
CA GLN A 312 4.77 8.16 17.19
C GLN A 312 3.81 9.24 16.74
N SER A 313 4.10 9.97 15.65
CA SER A 313 3.18 10.95 15.09
C SER A 313 1.86 10.31 14.66
N ALA A 314 1.90 9.08 14.14
CA ALA A 314 0.69 8.31 13.83
C ALA A 314 -0.10 7.94 15.10
N LEU A 315 0.57 7.59 16.21
CA LEU A 315 -0.09 7.28 17.48
C LEU A 315 -0.76 8.54 18.06
N GLU A 316 -0.06 9.67 18.03
CA GLU A 316 -0.63 10.97 18.43
C GLU A 316 -1.86 11.33 17.60
N LEU A 317 -1.82 11.04 16.30
CA LEU A 317 -2.95 11.25 15.41
C LEU A 317 -4.15 10.36 15.79
N ALA A 318 -3.91 9.10 16.17
CA ALA A 318 -4.94 8.19 16.66
C ALA A 318 -5.58 8.73 17.94
N GLN A 319 -4.77 9.16 18.91
CA GLN A 319 -5.23 9.68 20.20
C GLN A 319 -5.98 11.01 20.05
N LYS A 320 -5.47 11.94 19.23
CA LYS A 320 -6.16 13.20 18.89
C LYS A 320 -7.50 12.97 18.18
N ARG A 321 -7.67 11.81 17.54
CA ARG A 321 -8.94 11.41 16.91
C ARG A 321 -9.88 10.68 17.87
N GLY A 322 -9.62 10.72 19.18
CA GLY A 322 -10.50 10.20 20.22
C GLY A 322 -10.26 8.73 20.54
N GLY A 323 -9.05 8.22 20.37
CA GLY A 323 -8.69 6.86 20.78
C GLY A 323 -9.39 5.74 19.99
N ASP A 324 -9.24 4.49 20.45
CA ASP A 324 -9.81 3.27 19.81
C ASP A 324 -9.46 3.17 18.31
N GLN A 325 -8.25 3.59 17.95
CA GLN A 325 -7.86 3.80 16.55
C GLN A 325 -6.45 3.32 16.23
N VAL A 326 -6.30 2.85 15.00
CA VAL A 326 -5.03 2.52 14.40
C VAL A 326 -4.80 3.43 13.21
N VAL A 327 -3.68 4.15 13.22
CA VAL A 327 -3.23 4.99 12.11
C VAL A 327 -2.08 4.29 11.42
N VAL A 328 -2.27 3.97 10.14
CA VAL A 328 -1.28 3.30 9.30
C VAL A 328 -0.68 4.27 8.31
N ASN A 329 0.63 4.45 8.41
CA ASN A 329 1.41 5.28 7.51
C ASN A 329 2.41 4.43 6.73
N ILE A 330 2.09 4.15 5.46
CA ILE A 330 2.93 3.39 4.54
C ILE A 330 3.52 4.35 3.52
N GLU A 331 4.81 4.17 3.21
CA GLU A 331 5.51 4.97 2.20
C GLU A 331 4.73 5.10 0.89
N ASN A 332 4.58 6.33 0.40
CA ASN A 332 3.85 6.69 -0.82
C ASN A 332 2.37 6.28 -0.87
N GLN A 333 1.75 6.02 0.28
CA GLN A 333 0.31 5.79 0.39
C GLN A 333 -0.34 6.90 1.22
N LYS A 334 -1.63 7.13 1.00
CA LYS A 334 -2.41 7.97 1.92
C LYS A 334 -2.46 7.30 3.29
N ILE A 335 -2.42 8.11 4.35
CA ILE A 335 -2.61 7.62 5.72
C ILE A 335 -3.97 6.92 5.81
N GLN A 336 -3.98 5.71 6.35
CA GLN A 336 -5.18 4.90 6.52
C GLN A 336 -5.55 4.86 8.01
N TYR A 337 -6.85 4.87 8.28
CA TYR A 337 -7.40 4.85 9.63
C TYR A 337 -8.27 3.61 9.80
N PHE A 338 -8.12 2.94 10.94
CA PHE A 338 -8.92 1.77 11.31
C PHE A 338 -9.44 1.93 12.75
N GLY A 339 -10.65 1.46 13.04
CA GLY A 339 -11.28 1.60 14.36
C GLY A 339 -12.28 2.76 14.42
N ALA A 340 -12.33 3.48 15.55
CA ALA A 340 -13.23 4.60 15.85
C ALA A 340 -14.70 4.23 16.13
N THR A 341 -14.95 3.30 17.05
CA THR A 341 -16.34 2.98 17.47
C THR A 341 -16.77 3.60 18.79
N LYS A 342 -15.82 4.09 19.61
CA LYS A 342 -16.10 4.81 20.86
C LYS A 342 -15.11 5.97 21.02
N ALA A 343 -15.57 7.12 21.48
CA ALA A 343 -14.70 8.24 21.81
C ALA A 343 -14.02 8.05 23.18
N SER A 344 -12.70 8.13 23.24
CA SER A 344 -11.93 8.20 24.49
C SER A 344 -11.97 9.61 25.06
N LEU A 345 -12.40 9.76 26.32
CA LEU A 345 -12.36 11.03 27.05
C LEU A 345 -10.91 11.33 27.47
N ASN A 346 -10.33 12.42 26.96
CA ASN A 346 -8.99 12.88 27.36
C ASN A 346 -9.04 13.50 28.77
N THR A 347 -8.25 12.96 29.69
CA THR A 347 -8.32 13.28 31.13
C THR A 347 -7.13 14.08 31.68
N ASN A 348 -6.10 14.38 30.88
CA ASN A 348 -4.94 15.18 31.30
C ASN A 348 -5.13 16.71 31.21
N SER A 349 -6.37 17.18 30.98
CA SER A 349 -6.63 18.56 30.59
C SER A 349 -6.27 19.60 31.65
N LYS A 350 -6.66 19.44 32.93
CA LYS A 350 -6.47 20.49 33.95
C LYS A 350 -4.99 20.86 34.20
N ILE A 351 -4.07 19.89 34.08
CA ILE A 351 -2.62 20.16 34.17
C ILE A 351 -2.16 20.95 32.95
N ILE A 352 -2.62 20.57 31.76
CA ILE A 352 -2.34 21.26 30.50
C ILE A 352 -2.88 22.69 30.53
N SER A 353 -4.13 22.91 30.97
CA SER A 353 -4.75 24.23 31.11
C SER A 353 -3.93 25.13 32.04
N ARG A 354 -3.40 24.60 33.15
CA ARG A 354 -2.54 25.35 34.08
C ARG A 354 -1.18 25.73 33.49
N VAL A 355 -0.54 24.82 32.77
CA VAL A 355 0.74 25.13 32.11
C VAL A 355 0.53 26.18 31.02
N ASN A 356 -0.52 26.01 30.22
CA ASN A 356 -0.83 26.92 29.13
C ASN A 356 -1.29 28.30 29.63
N SER A 357 -1.96 28.39 30.78
CA SER A 357 -2.33 29.68 31.37
C SER A 357 -1.10 30.51 31.73
N GLU A 358 -0.06 29.89 32.29
CA GLU A 358 1.20 30.60 32.58
C GLU A 358 1.91 31.03 31.29
N ILE A 359 1.98 30.16 30.27
CA ILE A 359 2.60 30.50 28.97
C ILE A 359 1.86 31.67 28.29
N ILE A 360 0.53 31.60 28.21
CA ILE A 360 -0.29 32.64 27.56
C ILE A 360 -0.18 33.96 28.31
N LYS A 361 -0.21 33.92 29.65
CA LYS A 361 0.03 35.10 30.51
C LYS A 361 1.38 35.74 30.21
N ASP A 362 2.45 34.94 30.16
CA ASP A 362 3.81 35.42 29.88
C ASP A 362 3.92 36.07 28.49
N LEU A 363 3.25 35.50 27.48
CA LEU A 363 3.23 36.04 26.13
C LEU A 363 2.45 37.37 26.06
N ILE A 364 1.29 37.45 26.70
CA ILE A 364 0.50 38.69 26.77
C ILE A 364 1.29 39.79 27.48
N GLN A 365 1.95 39.49 28.61
CA GLN A 365 2.69 40.49 29.39
C GLN A 365 3.95 41.01 28.66
N LYS A 366 4.55 40.22 27.77
CA LYS A 366 5.73 40.62 26.98
C LYS A 366 5.41 41.58 25.84
N HIS A 367 4.15 41.70 25.43
CA HIS A 367 3.74 42.48 24.27
C HIS A 367 2.92 43.72 24.67
N HIS A 368 3.11 44.82 23.92
CA HIS A 368 2.48 46.12 24.23
C HIS A 368 1.02 46.23 23.79
N ASN A 369 0.62 45.49 22.76
CA ASN A 369 -0.73 45.47 22.25
C ASN A 369 -1.06 44.07 21.73
N CYS A 370 -2.29 43.63 22.00
CA CYS A 370 -2.79 42.32 21.62
C CYS A 370 -3.98 42.51 20.67
N PHE A 371 -4.01 41.70 19.62
CA PHE A 371 -5.05 41.69 18.61
C PHE A 371 -5.68 40.31 18.56
N PHE A 372 -7.00 40.24 18.69
CA PHE A 372 -7.74 38.99 18.72
C PHE A 372 -8.54 38.83 17.44
N MET A 373 -8.43 37.69 16.77
CA MET A 373 -9.17 37.40 15.53
C MET A 373 -9.58 35.93 15.47
N SER A 374 -10.50 35.60 14.56
CA SER A 374 -11.01 34.22 14.37
C SER A 374 -11.21 33.91 12.88
N HIS A 375 -11.97 32.86 12.57
CA HIS A 375 -12.39 32.51 11.22
C HIS A 375 -13.33 33.56 10.61
N LYS A 376 -13.52 33.49 9.29
CA LYS A 376 -14.50 34.26 8.52
C LYS A 376 -15.90 34.00 9.04
N ASN A 377 -16.72 35.04 9.12
CA ASN A 377 -18.09 34.98 9.64
C ASN A 377 -18.13 34.34 11.04
N PRO A 378 -17.53 34.99 12.05
CA PRO A 378 -17.40 34.44 13.40
C PRO A 378 -18.78 34.15 14.00
N ASP A 379 -18.93 32.97 14.60
CA ASP A 379 -20.11 32.61 15.38
C ASP A 379 -19.96 33.08 16.84
N LEU A 380 -20.84 32.61 17.74
CA LEU A 380 -20.78 32.99 19.15
C LEU A 380 -19.63 32.34 19.92
N ASP A 381 -19.09 31.18 19.51
CA ASP A 381 -17.91 30.63 20.18
C ASP A 381 -16.68 31.46 19.82
N ALA A 382 -16.48 31.74 18.54
CA ALA A 382 -15.45 32.65 18.07
C ALA A 382 -15.54 34.04 18.74
N PHE A 383 -16.74 34.64 18.75
CA PHE A 383 -16.92 35.97 19.34
C PHE A 383 -16.78 35.96 20.86
N GLY A 384 -17.39 34.99 21.55
CA GLY A 384 -17.26 34.81 22.98
C GLY A 384 -15.81 34.57 23.40
N SER A 385 -15.06 33.79 22.62
CA SER A 385 -13.64 33.53 22.83
C SER A 385 -12.79 34.78 22.67
N MET A 386 -13.04 35.60 21.65
CA MET A 386 -12.36 36.89 21.47
C MET A 386 -12.62 37.83 22.65
N ILE A 387 -13.86 37.90 23.15
CA ILE A 387 -14.18 38.68 24.36
C ILE A 387 -13.42 38.11 25.55
N ALA A 388 -13.46 36.80 25.78
CA ALA A 388 -12.82 36.16 26.93
C ALA A 388 -11.31 36.46 27.01
N ILE A 389 -10.60 36.28 25.90
CA ILE A 389 -9.15 36.53 25.85
C ILE A 389 -8.82 38.03 25.90
N TYR A 390 -9.69 38.90 25.34
CA TYR A 390 -9.58 40.34 25.51
C TYR A 390 -9.67 40.75 26.98
N LYS A 391 -10.58 40.14 27.75
CA LYS A 391 -10.74 40.41 29.19
C LYS A 391 -9.54 39.93 29.98
N ILE A 392 -8.96 38.78 29.62
CA ILE A 392 -7.69 38.30 30.19
C ILE A 392 -6.59 39.33 29.94
N ALA A 393 -6.35 39.72 28.68
CA ALA A 393 -5.29 40.64 28.33
C ALA A 393 -5.44 42.00 29.02
N SER A 394 -6.66 42.54 28.98
CA SER A 394 -6.99 43.82 29.62
C SER A 394 -6.82 43.79 31.14
N SER A 395 -6.96 42.61 31.77
CA SER A 395 -6.71 42.46 33.21
C SER A 395 -5.23 42.35 33.56
N LEU A 396 -4.41 41.78 32.67
CA LEU A 396 -2.97 41.62 32.88
C LEU A 396 -2.21 42.91 32.60
N ASN A 397 -2.65 43.68 31.59
CA ASN A 397 -1.99 44.91 31.13
C ASN A 397 -2.97 46.10 31.10
N ASN A 398 -3.48 46.53 32.26
CA ASN A 398 -4.49 47.60 32.38
C ASN A 398 -4.13 48.95 31.71
N ASN A 399 -2.85 49.19 31.39
CA ASN A 399 -2.36 50.44 30.79
C ASN A 399 -2.16 50.35 29.27
N GLN A 400 -2.56 49.25 28.64
CA GLN A 400 -2.36 48.99 27.22
C GLN A 400 -3.70 48.78 26.52
N ASP A 401 -3.77 49.25 25.27
CA ASP A 401 -4.95 49.01 24.44
C ASP A 401 -4.82 47.65 23.73
N HIS A 402 -5.86 46.85 23.87
CA HIS A 402 -6.05 45.59 23.16
C HIS A 402 -7.26 45.70 22.24
N TYR A 403 -7.30 44.92 21.16
CA TYR A 403 -8.32 45.08 20.14
C TYR A 403 -8.87 43.74 19.63
N ILE A 404 -10.18 43.69 19.42
CA ILE A 404 -10.85 42.59 18.72
C ILE A 404 -10.97 43.00 17.25
N ILE A 405 -10.50 42.16 16.33
CA ILE A 405 -10.55 42.42 14.89
C ILE A 405 -11.76 41.67 14.32
N MET A 406 -12.73 42.44 13.82
CA MET A 406 -13.94 41.87 13.23
C MET A 406 -14.63 42.89 12.32
N ASP A 407 -15.10 42.44 11.15
CA ASP A 407 -16.10 43.20 10.38
C ASP A 407 -17.51 42.78 10.80
N ILE A 408 -18.23 43.72 11.42
CA ILE A 408 -19.57 43.52 11.98
C ILE A 408 -20.57 43.10 10.90
N ASN A 409 -20.37 43.56 9.66
CA ASN A 409 -21.28 43.26 8.56
C ASN A 409 -21.19 41.80 8.09
N LEU A 410 -20.08 41.11 8.40
CA LEU A 410 -19.81 39.73 8.01
C LEU A 410 -20.27 38.71 9.07
N MET A 411 -20.67 39.15 10.27
CA MET A 411 -21.25 38.27 11.28
C MET A 411 -22.58 37.67 10.78
N GLU A 412 -22.92 36.45 11.22
CA GLU A 412 -24.23 35.87 10.89
C GLU A 412 -25.36 36.84 11.26
N LYS A 413 -26.35 36.98 10.37
CA LYS A 413 -27.47 37.92 10.51
C LYS A 413 -28.22 37.77 11.85
N ASN A 414 -28.26 36.55 12.40
CA ASN A 414 -28.93 36.27 13.67
C ASN A 414 -28.20 36.89 14.87
N PHE A 415 -26.92 37.24 14.74
CA PHE A 415 -26.09 37.76 15.82
C PHE A 415 -25.83 39.28 15.73
N GLN A 416 -26.20 39.93 14.62
CA GLN A 416 -26.05 41.39 14.47
C GLN A 416 -26.75 42.19 15.58
N ASN A 417 -27.91 41.71 16.06
CA ASN A 417 -28.63 42.33 17.18
C ASN A 417 -27.83 42.30 18.49
N ILE A 418 -26.99 41.30 18.70
CA ILE A 418 -26.14 41.18 19.90
C ILE A 418 -25.12 42.33 19.94
N TYR A 419 -24.64 42.74 18.76
CA TYR A 419 -23.70 43.85 18.63
C TYR A 419 -24.33 45.19 19.01
N GLU A 420 -25.58 45.44 18.61
CA GLU A 420 -26.33 46.63 19.02
C GLU A 420 -26.53 46.66 20.53
N ILE A 421 -26.87 45.52 21.14
CA ILE A 421 -26.99 45.39 22.59
C ILE A 421 -25.64 45.64 23.26
N LEU A 422 -24.54 45.12 22.71
CA LEU A 422 -23.19 45.33 23.24
C LEU A 422 -22.77 46.80 23.20
N ASN A 423 -23.11 47.52 22.13
CA ASN A 423 -22.86 48.96 22.01
C ASN A 423 -23.57 49.75 23.13
N GLN A 424 -24.81 49.36 23.43
CA GLN A 424 -25.64 50.03 24.43
C GLN A 424 -25.20 49.73 25.86
N GLU A 425 -24.89 48.46 26.16
CA GLU A 425 -24.57 48.02 27.53
C GLU A 425 -23.09 48.12 27.88
N ASN A 426 -22.17 48.05 26.90
CA ASN A 426 -20.72 48.08 27.13
C ASN A 426 -19.94 48.86 26.05
N PRO A 427 -20.10 50.20 25.99
CA PRO A 427 -19.49 51.03 24.95
C PRO A 427 -17.95 51.03 24.97
N ASN A 428 -17.33 50.74 26.12
CA ASN A 428 -15.87 50.68 26.24
C ASN A 428 -15.29 49.48 25.50
N LEU A 429 -15.86 48.28 25.69
CA LEU A 429 -15.47 47.09 24.93
C LEU A 429 -15.73 47.30 23.44
N PHE A 430 -16.89 47.85 23.11
CA PHE A 430 -17.31 48.11 21.74
C PHE A 430 -16.33 49.00 20.97
N LYS A 431 -15.81 50.07 21.60
CA LYS A 431 -14.82 50.98 20.99
C LYS A 431 -13.52 50.27 20.58
N ASN A 432 -13.20 49.16 21.26
CA ASN A 432 -12.00 48.36 21.01
C ASN A 432 -12.23 47.23 20.01
N ILE A 433 -13.44 47.09 19.47
CA ILE A 433 -13.72 46.29 18.28
C ILE A 433 -13.38 47.14 17.06
N ILE A 434 -12.47 46.66 16.22
CA ILE A 434 -11.94 47.39 15.06
C ILE A 434 -12.04 46.56 13.79
N ASP A 435 -12.17 47.24 12.66
CA ASP A 435 -12.08 46.61 11.36
C ASP A 435 -10.63 46.25 10.99
N VAL A 436 -10.49 45.43 9.95
CA VAL A 436 -9.20 45.01 9.42
C VAL A 436 -8.34 46.20 8.98
N GLN A 437 -8.96 47.24 8.40
CA GLN A 437 -8.23 48.40 7.88
C GLN A 437 -7.53 49.18 8.99
N LYS A 438 -8.21 49.36 10.12
CA LYS A 438 -7.67 49.99 11.32
C LYS A 438 -6.64 49.10 12.00
N ALA A 439 -6.88 47.78 12.06
CA ALA A 439 -5.92 46.83 12.60
C ALA A 439 -4.58 46.85 11.83
N ASN A 440 -4.63 46.84 10.49
CA ASN A 440 -3.45 46.89 9.63
C ASN A 440 -2.56 48.13 9.90
N LYS A 441 -3.15 49.26 10.30
CA LYS A 441 -2.41 50.48 10.67
C LYS A 441 -1.81 50.45 12.07
N MET A 442 -2.31 49.60 12.96
CA MET A 442 -1.93 49.55 14.39
C MET A 442 -0.97 48.41 14.72
N ILE A 443 -1.04 47.31 13.98
CA ILE A 443 -0.17 46.14 14.17
C ILE A 443 1.26 46.48 13.76
N ASN A 444 2.22 46.11 14.62
CA ASN A 444 3.64 46.22 14.35
C ASN A 444 4.37 44.93 14.78
N LYS A 445 5.69 44.85 14.55
CA LYS A 445 6.50 43.65 14.85
C LYS A 445 6.50 43.21 16.32
N ASN A 446 6.16 44.10 17.25
CA ASN A 446 6.06 43.81 18.68
C ASN A 446 4.62 43.51 19.14
N SER A 447 3.64 43.60 18.24
CA SER A 447 2.25 43.25 18.50
C SER A 447 2.07 41.74 18.56
N LEU A 448 1.16 41.28 19.43
CA LEU A 448 0.75 39.88 19.54
C LEU A 448 -0.59 39.69 18.83
N ILE A 449 -0.67 38.74 17.91
CA ILE A 449 -1.93 38.27 17.32
C ILE A 449 -2.30 36.95 18.00
N ILE A 450 -3.51 36.87 18.55
CA ILE A 450 -4.07 35.63 19.10
C ILE A 450 -5.27 35.25 18.25
N ILE A 451 -5.15 34.11 17.59
CA ILE A 451 -6.21 33.51 16.77
C ILE A 451 -6.98 32.54 17.67
N VAL A 452 -8.29 32.75 17.78
CA VAL A 452 -9.18 31.87 18.54
C VAL A 452 -10.12 31.13 17.61
N ASP A 453 -10.47 29.90 17.97
CA ASP A 453 -11.45 29.06 17.27
C ASP A 453 -11.12 28.78 15.78
N ASN A 454 -9.84 28.88 15.43
CA ASN A 454 -9.37 28.54 14.09
C ASN A 454 -7.86 28.32 14.07
N GLN A 455 -7.43 27.22 13.46
CA GLN A 455 -6.02 26.94 13.18
C GLN A 455 -5.67 26.93 11.68
N HIS A 456 -6.64 27.15 10.78
CA HIS A 456 -6.46 27.04 9.33
C HIS A 456 -6.39 28.39 8.62
N LEU A 457 -5.37 28.54 7.78
CA LEU A 457 -5.14 29.77 7.02
C LEU A 457 -6.25 30.05 6.01
N GLU A 458 -6.94 29.03 5.49
CA GLU A 458 -7.97 29.17 4.44
C GLU A 458 -9.23 29.89 4.91
N ILE A 459 -9.62 29.63 6.16
CA ILE A 459 -10.86 30.09 6.76
C ILE A 459 -10.64 31.38 7.57
N LEU A 460 -9.40 31.84 7.74
CA LEU A 460 -9.08 33.06 8.48
C LEU A 460 -9.63 34.33 7.79
N ASP A 461 -10.23 35.26 8.56
CA ASP A 461 -10.89 36.47 8.06
C ASP A 461 -9.95 37.40 7.26
N ASN A 462 -8.69 37.55 7.72
CA ASN A 462 -7.68 38.29 6.97
C ASN A 462 -6.25 37.77 7.18
N LYS A 463 -5.69 37.14 6.14
CA LYS A 463 -4.37 36.49 6.17
C LYS A 463 -3.21 37.47 6.11
N GLU A 464 -3.43 38.67 5.55
CA GLU A 464 -2.36 39.65 5.34
C GLU A 464 -1.83 40.19 6.67
N LEU A 465 -2.68 40.26 7.69
CA LEU A 465 -2.29 40.69 9.03
C LEU A 465 -1.19 39.82 9.66
N LEU A 466 -1.13 38.54 9.29
CA LEU A 466 -0.08 37.62 9.76
C LEU A 466 1.30 37.93 9.18
N THR A 467 1.39 38.75 8.13
CA THR A 467 2.69 39.19 7.57
C THR A 467 3.32 40.35 8.33
N LEU A 468 2.54 41.01 9.20
CA LEU A 468 2.96 42.21 9.93
C LEU A 468 3.73 41.90 11.22
N THR A 469 3.58 40.69 11.77
CA THR A 469 4.21 40.24 13.00
C THR A 469 4.42 38.73 13.02
N ASP A 470 5.54 38.29 13.59
CA ASP A 470 5.82 36.87 13.82
C ASP A 470 5.25 36.37 15.16
N ASN A 471 4.67 37.26 15.99
CA ASN A 471 4.09 36.90 17.28
C ASN A 471 2.63 36.46 17.09
N VAL A 472 2.44 35.21 16.69
CA VAL A 472 1.11 34.62 16.51
C VAL A 472 0.90 33.47 17.49
N ILE A 473 -0.23 33.46 18.18
CA ILE A 473 -0.68 32.37 19.04
C ILE A 473 -2.00 31.82 18.50
N ILE A 474 -2.25 30.52 18.67
CA ILE A 474 -3.50 29.87 18.31
C ILE A 474 -4.14 29.24 19.55
N ILE A 475 -5.45 29.41 19.73
CA ILE A 475 -6.26 28.68 20.71
C ILE A 475 -7.45 28.07 19.96
N ASP A 476 -7.55 26.75 19.90
CA ASP A 476 -8.55 26.08 19.06
C ASP A 476 -8.96 24.72 19.64
N HIS A 477 -10.23 24.38 19.55
CA HIS A 477 -10.77 23.08 19.94
C HIS A 477 -10.99 22.13 18.76
N HIS A 478 -10.64 22.53 17.54
CA HIS A 478 -10.69 21.64 16.38
C HIS A 478 -9.49 20.69 16.30
N ARG A 479 -9.70 19.50 15.71
CA ARG A 479 -8.61 18.54 15.48
C ARG A 479 -7.60 19.11 14.49
N SER A 480 -6.32 19.05 14.85
CA SER A 480 -5.23 19.48 13.97
C SER A 480 -5.18 18.70 12.66
N SER A 481 -5.12 19.43 11.54
CA SER A 481 -4.81 18.89 10.21
C SER A 481 -3.35 19.20 9.82
N GLU A 482 -2.87 18.67 8.69
CA GLU A 482 -1.47 18.79 8.26
C GLU A 482 -1.02 20.24 7.95
N LYS A 483 -1.94 21.20 7.77
CA LYS A 483 -1.63 22.61 7.43
C LYS A 483 -2.21 23.58 8.47
N ILE A 484 -1.39 23.93 9.46
CA ILE A 484 -1.69 24.92 10.51
C ILE A 484 -1.04 26.27 10.18
N ILE A 485 -1.65 27.37 10.63
CA ILE A 485 -1.08 28.72 10.56
C ILE A 485 0.28 28.75 11.29
N SER A 486 1.29 29.40 10.70
CA SER A 486 2.60 29.61 11.35
C SER A 486 2.41 30.39 12.66
N ASN A 487 2.90 29.83 13.78
CA ASN A 487 2.66 30.37 15.12
C ASN A 487 3.88 30.14 16.04
N LYS A 488 3.98 30.96 17.09
CA LYS A 488 4.97 30.77 18.18
C LYS A 488 4.50 29.77 19.22
N PHE A 489 3.18 29.67 19.40
CA PHE A 489 2.56 28.80 20.39
C PHE A 489 1.13 28.47 19.93
N ALA A 490 0.69 27.24 20.18
CA ALA A 490 -0.66 26.80 19.90
C ALA A 490 -1.18 25.98 21.10
N TYR A 491 -2.30 26.41 21.66
CA TYR A 491 -3.08 25.65 22.63
C TYR A 491 -4.25 24.99 21.90
N ILE A 492 -4.11 23.70 21.61
CA ILE A 492 -5.13 22.94 20.88
C ILE A 492 -5.65 21.80 21.75
N ASP A 493 -6.95 21.81 22.04
CA ASP A 493 -7.62 20.74 22.81
C ASP A 493 -8.87 20.26 22.09
N ALA A 494 -8.71 19.22 21.27
CA ALA A 494 -9.81 18.62 20.51
C ALA A 494 -10.88 17.92 21.36
N SER A 495 -10.68 17.84 22.67
CA SER A 495 -11.66 17.29 23.62
C SER A 495 -12.53 18.34 24.29
N ALA A 496 -12.15 19.63 24.21
CA ALA A 496 -12.94 20.72 24.76
C ALA A 496 -14.22 20.92 23.92
N SER A 497 -15.31 21.34 24.58
CA SER A 497 -16.58 21.54 23.87
C SER A 497 -16.50 22.68 22.87
N SER A 498 -15.76 23.73 23.22
CA SER A 498 -15.73 25.05 22.58
C SER A 498 -14.45 25.78 22.98
N THR A 499 -14.05 26.78 22.21
CA THR A 499 -12.89 27.63 22.54
C THR A 499 -13.18 28.49 23.78
N VAL A 500 -14.45 28.87 24.02
CA VAL A 500 -14.87 29.53 25.27
C VAL A 500 -14.57 28.64 26.49
N GLU A 501 -14.84 27.33 26.42
CA GLU A 501 -14.51 26.39 27.50
C GLU A 501 -13.02 26.46 27.83
N MET A 502 -12.17 26.37 26.81
CA MET A 502 -10.71 26.39 26.96
C MET A 502 -10.22 27.68 27.62
N ILE A 503 -10.71 28.85 27.17
CA ILE A 503 -10.26 30.14 27.70
C ILE A 503 -10.77 30.36 29.13
N MET A 504 -11.99 29.95 29.44
CA MET A 504 -12.54 30.03 30.81
C MET A 504 -11.77 29.16 31.80
N GLU A 505 -11.25 28.00 31.37
CA GLU A 505 -10.33 27.22 32.20
C GLU A 505 -9.02 27.96 32.49
N LEU A 506 -8.47 28.71 31.52
CA LEU A 506 -7.27 29.52 31.74
C LEU A 506 -7.51 30.56 32.84
N ILE A 507 -8.66 31.23 32.84
CA ILE A 507 -9.02 32.25 33.84
C ILE A 507 -8.89 31.71 35.27
N PHE A 508 -9.22 30.43 35.48
CA PHE A 508 -9.10 29.80 36.79
C PHE A 508 -7.65 29.71 37.29
N PHE A 509 -6.70 29.46 36.39
CA PHE A 509 -5.29 29.27 36.73
C PHE A 509 -4.45 30.55 36.67
N LEU A 510 -4.97 31.64 36.08
CA LEU A 510 -4.26 32.92 35.96
C LEU A 510 -3.88 33.55 37.31
N ASN A 511 -4.52 33.15 38.42
CA ASN A 511 -4.37 33.76 39.75
C ASN A 511 -4.49 35.30 39.73
N HIS A 512 -5.30 35.82 38.81
CA HIS A 512 -5.53 37.25 38.60
C HIS A 512 -7.03 37.49 38.38
N PRO A 513 -7.65 38.51 39.00
CA PRO A 513 -9.08 38.76 38.82
C PRO A 513 -9.37 39.22 37.38
N VAL A 514 -10.27 38.49 36.71
CA VAL A 514 -10.81 38.85 35.39
C VAL A 514 -12.30 39.13 35.57
N TYR A 515 -12.72 40.36 35.29
CA TYR A 515 -14.12 40.78 35.45
C TYR A 515 -14.89 40.58 34.16
N ILE A 516 -15.85 39.65 34.14
CA ILE A 516 -16.75 39.40 33.01
C ILE A 516 -18.14 39.94 33.38
N SER A 517 -18.73 40.79 32.52
CA SER A 517 -20.07 41.33 32.74
C SER A 517 -21.16 40.29 32.44
N PRO A 518 -22.40 40.46 32.95
CA PRO A 518 -23.50 39.54 32.64
C PRO A 518 -23.75 39.36 31.13
N LEU A 519 -23.66 40.43 30.34
CA LEU A 519 -23.79 40.36 28.89
C LEU A 519 -22.63 39.59 28.24
N GLU A 520 -21.39 39.89 28.63
CA GLU A 520 -20.20 39.18 28.15
C GLU A 520 -20.30 37.67 28.48
N ALA A 521 -20.69 37.33 29.71
CA ALA A 521 -20.93 35.95 30.15
C ALA A 521 -22.06 35.28 29.36
N THR A 522 -23.13 36.03 29.02
CA THR A 522 -24.23 35.53 28.20
C THR A 522 -23.78 35.22 26.77
N ILE A 523 -22.92 36.06 26.16
CA ILE A 523 -22.35 35.80 24.83
C ILE A 523 -21.47 34.56 24.85
N MET A 524 -20.55 34.46 25.83
CA MET A 524 -19.67 33.31 26.01
C MET A 524 -20.46 32.01 26.23
N TYR A 525 -21.48 32.06 27.09
CA TYR A 525 -22.36 30.92 27.33
C TYR A 525 -23.15 30.54 26.07
N GLY A 526 -23.53 31.53 25.25
CA GLY A 526 -24.15 31.31 23.94
C GLY A 526 -23.25 30.52 22.98
N GLY A 527 -21.95 30.82 22.93
CA GLY A 527 -20.96 30.05 22.14
C GLY A 527 -20.93 28.58 22.56
N MET A 528 -20.82 28.32 23.87
CA MET A 528 -20.88 26.95 24.39
C MET A 528 -22.18 26.22 24.01
N ILE A 529 -23.33 26.90 24.06
CA ILE A 529 -24.64 26.32 23.73
C ILE A 529 -24.71 25.92 22.25
N ILE A 530 -24.13 26.71 21.34
CA ILE A 530 -24.10 26.39 19.91
C ILE A 530 -23.23 25.14 19.67
N ASP A 531 -21.98 25.15 20.12
CA ASP A 531 -21.03 24.08 19.85
C ASP A 531 -21.39 22.74 20.49
N THR A 532 -22.01 22.81 21.66
CA THR A 532 -22.49 21.61 22.36
C THR A 532 -23.86 21.15 21.87
N ASN A 533 -24.53 21.92 21.00
CA ASN A 533 -25.94 21.74 20.66
C ASN A 533 -26.81 21.57 21.92
N TYR A 534 -26.85 22.61 22.78
CA TYR A 534 -27.57 22.59 24.06
C TYR A 534 -27.12 21.46 25.01
N PHE A 535 -25.80 21.27 25.14
CA PHE A 535 -25.18 20.23 25.98
C PHE A 535 -25.47 18.77 25.58
N THR A 536 -25.95 18.54 24.36
CA THR A 536 -26.25 17.18 23.87
C THR A 536 -25.05 16.51 23.21
N SER A 537 -24.07 17.31 22.77
CA SER A 537 -22.85 16.84 22.11
C SER A 537 -21.61 17.47 22.73
N ARG A 538 -20.46 16.78 22.63
CA ARG A 538 -19.14 17.22 23.11
C ARG A 538 -19.14 17.84 24.52
N THR A 539 -20.03 17.36 25.39
CA THR A 539 -20.22 17.91 26.73
C THR A 539 -19.55 17.01 27.75
N SER A 540 -18.70 17.60 28.58
CA SER A 540 -18.00 16.92 29.66
C SER A 540 -18.25 17.58 31.01
N GLU A 541 -17.71 17.01 32.09
CA GLU A 541 -17.69 17.65 33.41
C GLU A 541 -17.05 19.05 33.34
N ARG A 542 -15.99 19.23 32.54
CA ARG A 542 -15.31 20.52 32.34
C ARG A 542 -16.25 21.55 31.73
N THR A 543 -16.97 21.14 30.69
CA THR A 543 -17.97 21.96 30.00
C THR A 543 -19.03 22.46 30.98
N LEU A 544 -19.57 21.58 31.82
CA LEU A 544 -20.58 21.93 32.81
C LEU A 544 -20.02 22.79 33.96
N GLU A 545 -18.75 22.59 34.34
CA GLU A 545 -18.05 23.45 35.30
C GLU A 545 -17.93 24.89 34.78
N VAL A 546 -17.52 25.07 33.52
CA VAL A 546 -17.45 26.38 32.87
C VAL A 546 -18.85 27.00 32.73
N ALA A 547 -19.84 26.24 32.28
CA ALA A 547 -21.22 26.69 32.17
C ALA A 547 -21.76 27.20 33.52
N SER A 548 -21.54 26.45 34.60
CA SER A 548 -21.93 26.85 35.96
C SER A 548 -21.31 28.19 36.36
N ARG A 549 -20.04 28.42 36.01
CA ARG A 549 -19.34 29.69 36.30
C ARG A 549 -19.90 30.86 35.50
N LEU A 550 -20.16 30.67 34.22
CA LEU A 550 -20.76 31.71 33.38
C LEU A 550 -22.15 32.11 33.90
N ILE A 551 -22.94 31.12 34.33
CA ILE A 551 -24.24 31.38 34.99
C ILE A 551 -24.03 32.16 36.29
N ASN A 552 -23.05 31.81 37.12
CA ASN A 552 -22.71 32.57 38.34
C ASN A 552 -22.23 34.00 38.03
N MET A 553 -21.66 34.25 36.85
CA MET A 553 -21.29 35.58 36.35
C MET A 553 -22.49 36.35 35.75
N GLY A 554 -23.69 35.77 35.76
CA GLY A 554 -24.92 36.41 35.30
C GLY A 554 -25.31 36.06 33.87
N ALA A 555 -24.80 34.97 33.28
CA ALA A 555 -25.23 34.53 31.96
C ALA A 555 -26.73 34.15 31.94
N GLU A 556 -27.49 34.71 31.00
CA GLU A 556 -28.94 34.52 30.89
C GLU A 556 -29.31 33.55 29.76
N SER A 557 -29.64 32.30 30.11
CA SER A 557 -30.05 31.26 29.14
C SER A 557 -31.29 31.64 28.31
N GLN A 558 -32.19 32.45 28.88
CA GLN A 558 -33.39 32.92 28.18
C GLN A 558 -33.05 33.86 27.02
N LYS A 559 -32.07 34.76 27.19
CA LYS A 559 -31.61 35.67 26.12
C LYS A 559 -31.00 34.90 24.96
N ILE A 560 -30.15 33.91 25.25
CA ILE A 560 -29.54 33.05 24.24
C ILE A 560 -30.62 32.31 23.43
N LYS A 561 -31.63 31.75 24.11
CA LYS A 561 -32.76 31.10 23.42
C LYS A 561 -33.52 32.05 22.50
N LEU A 562 -33.59 33.36 22.82
CA LEU A 562 -34.19 34.37 21.94
C LEU A 562 -33.30 34.65 20.72
N TRP A 563 -31.98 34.77 20.93
CA TRP A 563 -31.01 35.03 19.86
C TRP A 563 -30.90 33.88 18.85
N LEU A 564 -31.03 32.63 19.31
CA LEU A 564 -30.90 31.43 18.48
C LEU A 564 -32.19 31.01 17.74
N ARG A 565 -33.25 31.83 17.76
CA ARG A 565 -34.50 31.50 17.08
C ARG A 565 -34.33 31.52 15.55
N GLN A 566 -34.88 30.51 14.90
CA GLN A 566 -34.93 30.42 13.45
C GLN A 566 -36.08 31.25 12.88
N SER A 567 -35.94 31.69 11.63
CA SER A 567 -37.01 32.40 10.93
C SER A 567 -38.17 31.45 10.56
N TYR A 568 -39.35 32.01 10.35
CA TYR A 568 -40.53 31.24 9.92
C TYR A 568 -40.26 30.45 8.63
N ASP A 569 -39.62 31.08 7.64
CA ASP A 569 -39.33 30.46 6.34
C ASP A 569 -38.37 29.27 6.47
N GLN A 570 -37.33 29.40 7.30
CA GLN A 570 -36.39 28.31 7.58
C GLN A 570 -37.07 27.11 8.23
N ILE A 571 -37.97 27.36 9.18
CA ILE A 571 -38.75 26.29 9.84
C ILE A 571 -39.67 25.60 8.84
N LEU A 572 -40.34 26.36 7.97
CA LEU A 572 -41.23 25.82 6.95
C LEU A 572 -40.47 24.93 5.96
N GLU A 573 -39.33 25.40 5.45
CA GLU A 573 -38.48 24.67 4.52
C GLU A 573 -37.91 23.38 5.16
N MET A 574 -37.46 23.45 6.42
CA MET A 574 -36.95 22.29 7.14
C MET A 574 -38.04 21.22 7.30
N ASN A 575 -39.25 21.61 7.66
CA ASN A 575 -40.38 20.67 7.78
C ASN A 575 -40.77 20.05 6.43
N GLN A 576 -40.68 20.80 5.33
CA GLN A 576 -40.89 20.24 3.98
C GLN A 576 -39.85 19.16 3.64
N LEU A 577 -38.59 19.35 4.02
CA LEU A 577 -37.56 18.31 3.86
C LEU A 577 -37.80 17.11 4.77
N LEU A 578 -38.10 17.33 6.06
CA LEU A 578 -38.37 16.25 7.02
C LEU A 578 -39.56 15.37 6.59
N SER A 579 -40.61 15.96 6.00
CA SER A 579 -41.76 15.21 5.46
C SER A 579 -41.41 14.21 4.34
N ARG A 580 -40.22 14.29 3.76
CA ARG A 580 -39.74 13.42 2.68
C ARG A 580 -38.77 12.34 3.16
N MET A 581 -38.60 12.21 4.47
CA MET A 581 -37.68 11.24 5.07
C MET A 581 -38.01 9.81 4.64
N GLU A 582 -37.01 9.14 4.05
CA GLU A 582 -37.02 7.71 3.83
C GLU A 582 -36.29 7.02 5.00
N ILE A 583 -36.96 6.08 5.67
CA ILE A 583 -36.34 5.27 6.72
C ILE A 583 -35.75 4.00 6.08
N TYR A 584 -34.42 3.93 6.04
CA TYR A 584 -33.64 2.81 5.52
C TYR A 584 -33.09 1.94 6.65
N MET A 585 -33.10 0.61 6.47
CA MET A 585 -32.65 -0.39 7.47
C MET A 585 -33.25 -0.21 8.89
N LYS A 586 -34.44 0.42 8.99
CA LYS A 586 -35.14 0.76 10.24
C LYS A 586 -34.41 1.72 11.20
N LYS A 587 -33.21 2.21 10.85
CA LYS A 587 -32.39 3.07 11.72
C LYS A 587 -31.74 4.27 11.04
N PHE A 588 -31.77 4.34 9.71
CA PHE A 588 -31.16 5.43 8.94
C PHE A 588 -32.24 6.30 8.29
N ALA A 589 -32.22 7.60 8.57
CA ALA A 589 -33.03 8.58 7.86
C ALA A 589 -32.27 9.08 6.63
N ILE A 590 -32.88 9.03 5.44
CA ILE A 590 -32.35 9.60 4.20
C ILE A 590 -33.33 10.63 3.69
N ILE A 591 -32.89 11.87 3.49
CA ILE A 591 -33.73 12.98 3.02
C ILE A 591 -33.06 13.59 1.79
N THR A 592 -33.86 13.83 0.74
CA THR A 592 -33.39 14.49 -0.49
C THR A 592 -34.15 15.80 -0.73
N SER A 593 -33.42 16.87 -1.02
CA SER A 593 -34.02 18.11 -1.51
C SER A 593 -34.29 18.05 -3.01
N ASN A 594 -35.42 18.61 -3.44
CA ASN A 594 -35.76 18.82 -4.85
C ASN A 594 -35.54 20.27 -5.30
N LYS A 595 -35.06 21.13 -4.40
CA LYS A 595 -34.72 22.52 -4.67
C LYS A 595 -33.25 22.76 -4.30
N PRO A 596 -32.57 23.68 -4.98
CA PRO A 596 -31.26 24.15 -4.54
C PRO A 596 -31.36 24.68 -3.10
N ILE A 597 -30.37 24.34 -2.29
CA ILE A 597 -30.23 24.79 -0.91
C ILE A 597 -29.12 25.83 -0.86
N ASP A 598 -29.41 26.96 -0.23
CA ASP A 598 -28.51 28.11 -0.21
C ASP A 598 -27.24 27.85 0.61
N ASP A 599 -27.35 27.12 1.73
CA ASP A 599 -26.25 26.90 2.65
C ASP A 599 -26.17 25.46 3.18
N ARG A 600 -24.94 24.96 3.32
CA ARG A 600 -24.63 23.65 3.94
C ARG A 600 -25.05 23.59 5.40
N SER A 601 -25.00 24.71 6.13
CA SER A 601 -25.45 24.75 7.52
C SER A 601 -26.92 24.34 7.65
N PHE A 602 -27.74 24.61 6.62
CA PHE A 602 -29.13 24.22 6.58
C PHE A 602 -29.31 22.69 6.43
N LEU A 603 -28.52 22.04 5.55
CA LEU A 603 -28.49 20.57 5.45
C LEU A 603 -28.14 19.92 6.79
N ALA A 604 -27.15 20.46 7.51
CA ALA A 604 -26.79 20.00 8.84
C ALA A 604 -27.93 20.15 9.87
N LYS A 605 -28.64 21.29 9.86
CA LYS A 605 -29.81 21.51 10.73
C LYS A 605 -30.93 20.52 10.47
N VAL A 606 -31.20 20.18 9.21
CA VAL A 606 -32.20 19.17 8.84
C VAL A 606 -31.77 17.78 9.31
N ALA A 607 -30.49 17.43 9.16
CA ALA A 607 -29.94 16.15 9.61
C ALA A 607 -30.05 16.01 11.14
N GLU A 608 -29.72 17.08 11.87
CA GLU A 608 -29.84 17.13 13.33
C GLU A 608 -31.28 16.93 13.79
N ASN A 609 -32.23 17.67 13.20
CA ASN A 609 -33.65 17.54 13.55
C ASN A 609 -34.22 16.16 13.20
N SER A 610 -33.65 15.47 12.21
CA SER A 610 -34.05 14.12 11.84
C SER A 610 -33.76 13.10 12.95
N LEU A 611 -32.74 13.35 13.78
CA LEU A 611 -32.39 12.49 14.92
C LEU A 611 -33.41 12.57 16.07
N ASN A 612 -34.29 13.59 16.08
CA ASN A 612 -35.39 13.67 17.04
C ASN A 612 -36.51 12.66 16.75
N VAL A 613 -36.49 11.99 15.58
CA VAL A 613 -37.45 10.95 15.22
C VAL A 613 -37.07 9.64 15.91
N GLN A 614 -38.03 9.02 16.60
CA GLN A 614 -37.82 7.78 17.34
C GLN A 614 -37.25 6.68 16.43
N ASN A 615 -36.26 5.94 16.94
CA ASN A 615 -35.56 4.84 16.27
C ASN A 615 -34.63 5.24 15.10
N ILE A 616 -34.39 6.54 14.87
CA ILE A 616 -33.35 6.98 13.94
C ILE A 616 -32.02 7.10 14.69
N GLU A 617 -31.03 6.30 14.27
CA GLU A 617 -29.67 6.32 14.83
C GLU A 617 -28.72 7.23 14.04
N ALA A 618 -28.96 7.38 12.74
CA ALA A 618 -28.26 8.35 11.90
C ALA A 618 -29.13 8.92 10.78
N ALA A 619 -28.84 10.15 10.37
CA ALA A 619 -29.56 10.89 9.35
C ALA A 619 -28.61 11.42 8.28
N PHE A 620 -29.03 11.32 7.02
CA PHE A 620 -28.29 11.75 5.84
C PHE A 620 -29.20 12.66 5.00
N VAL A 621 -28.80 13.92 4.85
CA VAL A 621 -29.56 14.91 4.08
C VAL A 621 -28.75 15.31 2.86
N ILE A 622 -29.36 15.16 1.68
CA ILE A 622 -28.71 15.32 0.38
C ILE A 622 -29.42 16.43 -0.39
N GLY A 623 -28.67 17.39 -0.92
CA GLY A 623 -29.24 18.47 -1.71
C GLY A 623 -28.21 19.15 -2.60
N GLU A 624 -28.69 19.76 -3.69
CA GLU A 624 -27.87 20.59 -4.56
C GLU A 624 -27.60 21.95 -3.91
N LEU A 625 -26.35 22.40 -3.89
CA LEU A 625 -25.95 23.67 -3.29
C LEU A 625 -26.07 24.82 -4.30
N SER A 626 -26.88 25.83 -4.00
CA SER A 626 -27.13 26.98 -4.89
C SER A 626 -25.83 27.67 -5.36
N SER A 627 -24.84 27.79 -4.48
CA SER A 627 -23.58 28.51 -4.73
C SER A 627 -22.59 27.78 -5.66
N THR A 628 -22.62 26.45 -5.67
CA THR A 628 -21.59 25.64 -6.35
C THR A 628 -22.15 24.65 -7.36
N HIS A 629 -23.48 24.44 -7.37
CA HIS A 629 -24.17 23.40 -8.15
C HIS A 629 -23.61 21.98 -7.89
N GLN A 630 -22.97 21.79 -6.73
CA GLN A 630 -22.51 20.49 -6.26
C GLN A 630 -23.58 19.84 -5.39
N ILE A 631 -23.57 18.51 -5.32
CA ILE A 631 -24.42 17.79 -4.37
C ILE A 631 -23.70 17.76 -3.02
N GLY A 632 -24.29 18.39 -2.02
CA GLY A 632 -23.87 18.31 -0.63
C GLY A 632 -24.60 17.19 0.10
N ILE A 633 -23.87 16.46 0.93
CA ILE A 633 -24.40 15.47 1.87
C ILE A 633 -24.02 15.91 3.28
N SER A 634 -24.99 16.00 4.18
CA SER A 634 -24.75 16.20 5.60
C SER A 634 -25.22 14.97 6.38
N ALA A 635 -24.35 14.44 7.22
CA ALA A 635 -24.59 13.25 8.02
C ALA A 635 -24.47 13.54 9.52
N ARG A 636 -25.42 13.02 10.30
CA ARG A 636 -25.46 13.12 11.76
C ARG A 636 -25.83 11.78 12.38
N SER A 637 -25.32 11.45 13.56
CA SER A 637 -25.77 10.30 14.35
C SER A 637 -26.00 10.68 15.81
N CYS A 638 -26.94 9.99 16.45
CA CYS A 638 -27.34 10.29 17.83
C CYS A 638 -26.50 9.55 18.89
N ASN A 639 -25.66 8.60 18.47
CA ASN A 639 -24.81 7.79 19.34
C ASN A 639 -23.53 7.37 18.60
N ASP A 640 -22.53 6.96 19.38
CA ASP A 640 -21.24 6.51 18.85
C ASP A 640 -21.32 5.14 18.13
N ASN A 641 -22.47 4.45 18.15
CA ASN A 641 -22.63 3.15 17.48
C ASN A 641 -22.61 3.28 15.96
N ILE A 642 -23.07 4.42 15.42
CA ILE A 642 -23.02 4.72 13.99
C ILE A 642 -21.98 5.82 13.75
N ASN A 643 -20.86 5.42 13.16
CA ASN A 643 -19.81 6.35 12.75
C ASN A 643 -20.13 6.88 11.34
N VAL A 644 -20.71 8.08 11.27
CA VAL A 644 -21.03 8.74 10.00
C VAL A 644 -19.81 9.31 9.30
N GLN A 645 -18.70 9.52 10.02
CA GLN A 645 -17.43 9.92 9.42
C GLN A 645 -16.89 8.87 8.45
N ILE A 646 -16.89 7.59 8.83
CA ILE A 646 -16.42 6.50 7.96
C ILE A 646 -17.27 6.43 6.68
N VAL A 647 -18.59 6.61 6.82
CA VAL A 647 -19.52 6.63 5.68
C VAL A 647 -19.20 7.78 4.72
N MET A 648 -18.97 8.99 5.24
CA MET A 648 -18.64 10.15 4.42
C MET A 648 -17.24 10.08 3.81
N GLU A 649 -16.24 9.50 4.49
CA GLU A 649 -14.89 9.29 3.95
C GLU A 649 -14.91 8.37 2.72
N GLN A 650 -15.78 7.35 2.69
CA GLN A 650 -15.98 6.50 1.51
C GLN A 650 -16.60 7.25 0.33
N MET A 651 -17.26 8.39 0.58
CA MET A 651 -17.83 9.29 -0.43
C MET A 651 -16.94 10.51 -0.70
N ASN A 652 -15.63 10.42 -0.42
CA ASN A 652 -14.64 11.50 -0.53
C ASN A 652 -14.95 12.75 0.32
N GLY A 653 -15.71 12.58 1.39
CA GLY A 653 -15.97 13.58 2.41
C GLY A 653 -15.10 13.39 3.66
N GLY A 654 -15.63 13.83 4.80
CA GLY A 654 -14.98 13.67 6.10
C GLY A 654 -15.76 14.34 7.23
N GLY A 655 -15.20 14.29 8.44
CA GLY A 655 -15.78 14.93 9.62
C GLY A 655 -15.38 14.25 10.92
N HIS A 656 -16.36 14.06 11.79
CA HIS A 656 -16.27 13.41 13.10
C HIS A 656 -17.24 12.24 13.17
N ILE A 657 -17.04 11.34 14.15
CA ILE A 657 -17.85 10.13 14.37
C ILE A 657 -19.35 10.42 14.25
N ASN A 658 -19.85 11.49 14.90
CA ASN A 658 -21.28 11.82 14.94
C ASN A 658 -21.71 12.95 13.98
N SER A 659 -20.78 13.52 13.22
CA SER A 659 -21.04 14.70 12.39
C SER A 659 -20.06 14.75 11.23
N ALA A 660 -20.53 14.48 10.01
CA ALA A 660 -19.68 14.45 8.83
C ALA A 660 -20.42 14.99 7.60
N ALA A 661 -19.67 15.28 6.54
CA ALA A 661 -20.22 15.80 5.28
C ALA A 661 -19.39 15.36 4.07
N ALA A 662 -20.02 15.33 2.90
CA ALA A 662 -19.37 15.06 1.62
C ALA A 662 -19.90 16.01 0.53
N GLN A 663 -19.10 16.24 -0.50
CA GLN A 663 -19.47 17.02 -1.68
C GLN A 663 -19.09 16.28 -2.94
N ILE A 664 -20.04 16.15 -3.85
CA ILE A 664 -19.86 15.39 -5.08
C ILE A 664 -20.13 16.31 -6.27
N THR A 665 -19.14 16.39 -7.15
CA THR A 665 -19.21 17.14 -8.41
C THR A 665 -19.79 16.26 -9.52
N ASN A 666 -20.61 16.84 -10.41
CA ASN A 666 -21.14 16.17 -11.61
C ASN A 666 -21.90 14.86 -11.34
N ALA A 667 -22.67 14.79 -10.26
CA ALA A 667 -23.52 13.64 -9.95
C ALA A 667 -25.00 14.04 -9.90
N ASN A 668 -25.88 13.05 -9.98
CA ASN A 668 -27.31 13.20 -9.72
C ASN A 668 -27.63 12.73 -8.30
N ILE A 669 -28.60 13.38 -7.63
CA ILE A 669 -29.02 13.07 -6.26
C ILE A 669 -29.39 11.58 -6.13
N ASN A 670 -30.06 11.00 -7.13
CA ASN A 670 -30.46 9.59 -7.10
C ASN A 670 -29.25 8.62 -7.10
N ASP A 671 -28.20 8.94 -7.86
CA ASP A 671 -27.00 8.10 -7.93
C ASP A 671 -26.25 8.16 -6.59
N VAL A 672 -26.16 9.36 -6.00
CA VAL A 672 -25.58 9.59 -4.67
C VAL A 672 -26.33 8.83 -3.57
N VAL A 673 -27.67 8.81 -3.62
CA VAL A 673 -28.50 8.04 -2.69
C VAL A 673 -28.23 6.53 -2.83
N LEU A 674 -28.07 6.03 -4.06
CA LEU A 674 -27.78 4.62 -4.32
C LEU A 674 -26.40 4.21 -3.81
N GLU A 675 -25.39 5.04 -4.03
CA GLU A 675 -24.05 4.88 -3.50
C GLU A 675 -24.06 4.85 -1.96
N LEU A 676 -24.72 5.82 -1.33
CA LEU A 676 -24.88 5.88 0.13
C LEU A 676 -25.56 4.62 0.69
N LYS A 677 -26.67 4.16 0.09
CA LYS A 677 -27.35 2.92 0.53
C LYS A 677 -26.44 1.70 0.41
N THR A 678 -25.60 1.65 -0.61
CA THR A 678 -24.63 0.56 -0.81
C THR A 678 -23.57 0.55 0.30
N ILE A 679 -23.01 1.72 0.64
CA ILE A 679 -22.06 1.88 1.74
C ILE A 679 -22.70 1.45 3.07
N LEU A 680 -23.89 1.98 3.39
CA LEU A 680 -24.60 1.67 4.63
C LEU A 680 -24.91 0.17 4.76
N LYS A 681 -25.27 -0.48 3.66
CA LYS A 681 -25.49 -1.92 3.62
C LYS A 681 -24.19 -2.69 3.89
N ASN A 682 -23.08 -2.32 3.26
CA ASN A 682 -21.81 -3.01 3.44
C ASN A 682 -21.26 -2.87 4.87
N GLU A 683 -21.40 -1.69 5.48
CA GLU A 683 -20.84 -1.40 6.81
C GLU A 683 -21.75 -1.87 7.97
N TYR A 684 -23.07 -1.78 7.82
CA TYR A 684 -24.02 -1.95 8.95
C TYR A 684 -25.06 -3.05 8.76
N GLN A 685 -24.94 -3.89 7.72
CA GLN A 685 -25.78 -5.08 7.60
C GLN A 685 -25.33 -6.12 8.64
N GLU A 686 -26.15 -6.33 9.67
CA GLU A 686 -25.92 -7.37 10.66
C GLU A 686 -26.09 -8.75 10.03
N GLY A 687 -24.98 -9.50 10.03
CA GLY A 687 -24.91 -10.88 9.58
C GLY A 687 -23.45 -11.30 9.46
N ASN A 688 -22.91 -11.97 10.49
CA ASN A 688 -21.69 -12.77 10.35
C ASN A 688 -21.89 -13.73 9.18
N GLU A 689 -21.27 -13.46 8.03
CA GLU A 689 -21.08 -14.51 7.04
C GLU A 689 -20.05 -15.48 7.61
N ASN A 690 -20.54 -16.42 8.41
CA ASN A 690 -19.79 -17.58 8.80
C ASN A 690 -19.58 -18.44 7.55
N MET A 691 -18.33 -18.62 7.16
CA MET A 691 -17.91 -19.43 6.03
C MET A 691 -17.67 -20.87 6.51
N LYS A 692 -18.13 -21.86 5.73
CA LYS A 692 -17.78 -23.26 5.94
C LYS A 692 -16.52 -23.60 5.16
N ILE A 693 -15.54 -24.18 5.84
CA ILE A 693 -14.26 -24.57 5.27
C ILE A 693 -13.95 -26.03 5.59
N ILE A 694 -13.12 -26.66 4.77
CA ILE A 694 -12.61 -28.02 4.92
C ILE A 694 -11.14 -27.91 5.31
N LEU A 695 -10.74 -28.40 6.47
CA LEU A 695 -9.35 -28.32 6.93
C LEU A 695 -8.42 -29.24 6.11
N LEU A 696 -7.23 -28.75 5.78
CA LEU A 696 -6.18 -29.50 5.10
C LEU A 696 -5.07 -29.98 6.08
N GLU A 697 -5.04 -29.43 7.28
CA GLU A 697 -4.15 -29.80 8.39
C GLU A 697 -4.89 -29.75 9.74
N ASP A 698 -4.33 -30.38 10.76
CA ASP A 698 -4.87 -30.32 12.12
C ASP A 698 -4.66 -28.92 12.71
N LEU A 699 -5.70 -28.35 13.32
CA LEU A 699 -5.62 -27.07 14.02
C LEU A 699 -5.87 -27.29 15.51
N ALA A 700 -4.92 -26.86 16.34
CA ALA A 700 -5.05 -26.90 17.80
C ALA A 700 -6.37 -26.24 18.23
N ASP A 701 -7.18 -26.98 18.98
CA ASP A 701 -8.46 -26.57 19.56
C ASP A 701 -9.57 -26.13 18.57
N LYS A 702 -9.44 -26.44 17.28
CA LYS A 702 -10.44 -26.03 16.25
C LYS A 702 -11.00 -27.17 15.39
N GLY A 703 -10.21 -28.20 15.11
CA GLY A 703 -10.66 -29.34 14.30
C GLY A 703 -9.50 -30.13 13.70
N LYS A 704 -9.80 -31.33 13.19
CA LYS A 704 -8.81 -32.21 12.55
C LYS A 704 -8.79 -32.02 11.03
N LYS A 705 -7.69 -32.41 10.41
CA LYS A 705 -7.55 -32.50 8.96
C LYS A 705 -8.73 -33.26 8.35
N GLU A 706 -9.25 -32.74 7.23
CA GLU A 706 -10.43 -33.23 6.49
C GLU A 706 -11.79 -33.08 7.21
N GLU A 707 -11.85 -32.28 8.27
CA GLU A 707 -13.08 -31.89 8.95
C GLU A 707 -13.68 -30.61 8.34
N ILE A 708 -15.02 -30.53 8.30
CA ILE A 708 -15.73 -29.32 7.87
C ILE A 708 -16.06 -28.50 9.11
N ILE A 709 -15.44 -27.33 9.23
CA ILE A 709 -15.67 -26.40 10.34
C ILE A 709 -16.31 -25.10 9.85
N GLN A 710 -17.03 -24.43 10.74
CA GLN A 710 -17.65 -23.14 10.48
C GLN A 710 -16.88 -22.04 11.22
N VAL A 711 -16.39 -21.06 10.47
CA VAL A 711 -15.56 -19.97 10.98
C VAL A 711 -16.02 -18.62 10.43
N ASN A 712 -15.61 -17.51 11.02
CA ASN A 712 -15.90 -16.19 10.43
C ASN A 712 -15.22 -16.06 9.05
N ALA A 713 -15.78 -15.24 8.14
CA ALA A 713 -15.26 -15.09 6.78
C ALA A 713 -13.78 -14.67 6.74
N GLY A 714 -13.32 -13.82 7.66
CA GLY A 714 -11.92 -13.39 7.75
C GLY A 714 -10.95 -14.55 8.00
N PHE A 715 -11.18 -15.32 9.06
CA PHE A 715 -10.37 -16.48 9.43
C PHE A 715 -10.49 -17.62 8.41
N GLY A 716 -11.69 -17.82 7.85
CA GLY A 716 -11.92 -18.79 6.77
C GLY A 716 -11.10 -18.49 5.53
N ASN A 717 -11.09 -17.23 5.09
CA ASN A 717 -10.30 -16.79 3.95
C ASN A 717 -8.78 -16.87 4.21
N TYR A 718 -8.33 -16.58 5.44
CA TYR A 718 -6.94 -16.76 5.85
C TYR A 718 -6.48 -18.22 5.69
N LEU A 719 -7.25 -19.17 6.22
CA LEU A 719 -6.92 -20.60 6.14
C LEU A 719 -6.93 -21.11 4.69
N ILE A 720 -7.82 -20.59 3.84
CA ILE A 720 -7.85 -20.93 2.41
C ILE A 720 -6.61 -20.39 1.69
N ARG A 721 -6.24 -19.12 1.94
CA ARG A 721 -5.09 -18.48 1.29
C ARG A 721 -3.75 -19.10 1.70
N THR A 722 -3.62 -19.47 2.97
CA THR A 722 -2.42 -20.15 3.50
C THR A 722 -2.37 -21.64 3.14
N GLN A 723 -3.32 -22.13 2.34
CA GLN A 723 -3.43 -23.54 1.92
C GLN A 723 -3.64 -24.52 3.09
N LYS A 724 -4.15 -24.00 4.22
CA LYS A 724 -4.49 -24.77 5.41
C LYS A 724 -5.94 -25.26 5.42
N ALA A 725 -6.78 -24.71 4.54
CA ALA A 725 -8.16 -25.15 4.34
C ALA A 725 -8.63 -24.96 2.88
N LEU A 726 -9.78 -25.52 2.53
CA LEU A 726 -10.50 -25.29 1.28
C LEU A 726 -11.90 -24.78 1.56
N LEU A 727 -12.49 -24.02 0.65
CA LEU A 727 -13.89 -23.65 0.76
C LEU A 727 -14.79 -24.89 0.65
N ALA A 728 -15.74 -25.05 1.57
CA ALA A 728 -16.69 -26.16 1.59
C ALA A 728 -17.83 -25.94 0.57
N ASN A 729 -17.48 -25.81 -0.70
CA ASN A 729 -18.45 -25.75 -1.80
C ASN A 729 -18.92 -27.18 -2.18
N PRO A 730 -20.04 -27.32 -2.93
CA PRO A 730 -20.58 -28.64 -3.30
C PRO A 730 -19.56 -29.56 -3.98
N GLN A 731 -18.71 -28.99 -4.86
CA GLN A 731 -17.68 -29.74 -5.60
C GLN A 731 -16.59 -30.31 -4.67
N ASN A 732 -16.07 -29.52 -3.74
CA ASN A 732 -15.02 -29.92 -2.81
C ASN A 732 -15.53 -30.92 -1.77
N ILE A 733 -16.78 -30.76 -1.31
CA ILE A 733 -17.44 -31.71 -0.41
C ILE A 733 -17.61 -33.07 -1.10
N GLU A 734 -18.03 -33.07 -2.36
CA GLU A 734 -18.18 -34.31 -3.14
C GLU A 734 -16.83 -34.99 -3.38
N LYS A 735 -15.80 -34.22 -3.71
CA LYS A 735 -14.42 -34.71 -3.87
C LYS A 735 -13.87 -35.31 -2.57
N LEU A 736 -14.15 -34.69 -1.42
CA LEU A 736 -13.77 -35.23 -0.10
C LEU A 736 -14.46 -36.59 0.15
N LYS A 737 -15.77 -36.69 -0.13
CA LYS A 737 -16.53 -37.94 0.02
C LYS A 737 -16.02 -39.04 -0.89
N GLN A 738 -15.69 -38.73 -2.14
CA GLN A 738 -15.12 -39.68 -3.09
C GLN A 738 -13.74 -40.18 -2.63
N ASN A 739 -12.87 -39.27 -2.16
CA ASN A 739 -11.56 -39.64 -1.65
C ASN A 739 -11.66 -40.53 -0.40
N LYS A 740 -12.54 -40.20 0.56
CA LYS A 740 -12.78 -41.06 1.74
C LYS A 740 -13.28 -42.44 1.34
N LYS A 741 -14.20 -42.53 0.38
CA LYS A 741 -14.70 -43.82 -0.12
C LYS A 741 -13.60 -44.65 -0.81
N ILE A 742 -12.78 -44.03 -1.65
CA ILE A 742 -11.63 -44.71 -2.29
C ILE A 742 -10.63 -45.19 -1.23
N GLN A 743 -10.41 -44.41 -0.17
CA GLN A 743 -9.49 -44.75 0.90
C GLN A 743 -10.03 -45.90 1.77
N GLU A 744 -11.32 -45.89 2.08
CA GLU A 744 -12.03 -47.00 2.73
C GLU A 744 -11.98 -48.27 1.88
N GLU A 745 -12.24 -48.18 0.58
CA GLU A 745 -12.17 -49.32 -0.35
C GLU A 745 -10.74 -49.89 -0.44
N LYS A 746 -9.71 -49.03 -0.52
CA LYS A 746 -8.31 -49.46 -0.47
C LYS A 746 -7.94 -50.10 0.86
N GLU A 747 -8.44 -49.57 1.97
CA GLU A 747 -8.20 -50.14 3.29
C GLU A 747 -8.89 -51.49 3.45
N GLN A 748 -10.13 -51.63 2.98
CA GLN A 748 -10.84 -52.91 2.93
C GLN A 748 -10.13 -53.94 2.04
N GLN A 749 -9.64 -53.53 0.86
CA GLN A 749 -8.84 -54.40 0.00
C GLN A 749 -7.53 -54.83 0.67
N LYS A 750 -6.86 -53.91 1.38
CA LYS A 750 -5.63 -54.22 2.12
C LYS A 750 -5.93 -55.18 3.28
N ILE A 751 -7.02 -54.99 4.01
CA ILE A 751 -7.48 -55.92 5.06
C ILE A 751 -7.75 -57.30 4.44
N LEU A 752 -8.48 -57.36 3.33
CA LEU A 752 -8.78 -58.61 2.63
C LEU A 752 -7.52 -59.34 2.17
N LEU A 753 -6.55 -58.62 1.58
CA LEU A 753 -5.25 -59.19 1.18
C LEU A 753 -4.46 -59.72 2.38
N MET A 754 -4.45 -58.99 3.50
CA MET A 754 -3.76 -59.43 4.72
C MET A 754 -4.44 -60.63 5.38
N THR A 755 -5.78 -60.72 5.32
CA THR A 755 -6.52 -61.90 5.78
C THR A 755 -6.22 -63.13 4.91
N LYS A 756 -6.17 -62.96 3.57
CA LYS A 756 -5.77 -64.05 2.67
C LYS A 756 -4.34 -64.51 2.90
N LEU A 757 -3.42 -63.55 3.11
CA LEU A 757 -2.02 -63.87 3.44
C LEU A 757 -1.91 -64.61 4.78
N LYS A 758 -2.75 -64.25 5.77
CA LYS A 758 -2.84 -64.99 7.02
C LYS A 758 -3.25 -66.44 6.77
N GLU A 759 -4.33 -66.68 6.03
CA GLU A 759 -4.81 -68.04 5.72
C GLU A 759 -3.72 -68.85 5.00
N GLU A 760 -3.02 -68.24 4.05
CA GLU A 760 -1.95 -68.89 3.30
C GLU A 760 -0.74 -69.25 4.20
N ILE A 761 -0.41 -68.41 5.17
CA ILE A 761 0.66 -68.69 6.14
C ILE A 761 0.25 -69.80 7.13
N GLU A 762 -1.02 -69.81 7.57
CA GLU A 762 -1.54 -70.80 8.53
C GLU A 762 -1.67 -72.20 7.93
N ASP A 763 -1.94 -72.31 6.62
CA ASP A 763 -2.01 -73.59 5.90
C ASP A 763 -0.62 -74.19 5.60
N LYS A 764 0.45 -73.42 5.83
CA LYS A 764 1.84 -73.82 5.54
C LYS A 764 2.59 -74.16 6.82
N SER A 765 3.57 -75.05 6.68
CA SER A 765 4.55 -75.33 7.73
C SER A 765 5.96 -75.22 7.15
N ILE A 766 6.90 -74.77 7.97
CA ILE A 766 8.32 -74.68 7.59
C ILE A 766 9.12 -75.71 8.37
N THR A 767 10.15 -76.28 7.74
CA THR A 767 11.06 -77.22 8.41
C THR A 767 12.44 -76.61 8.51
N ILE A 768 12.90 -76.36 9.74
CA ILE A 768 14.24 -75.82 9.99
C ILE A 768 15.15 -76.97 10.43
N GLN A 769 16.23 -77.20 9.69
CA GLN A 769 17.20 -78.26 9.98
C GLN A 769 18.40 -77.71 10.76
N ILE A 770 18.73 -78.34 11.89
CA ILE A 770 19.81 -77.87 12.78
C ILE A 770 20.77 -79.03 13.09
N GLN A 771 22.06 -78.74 13.22
CA GLN A 771 23.07 -79.69 13.67
C GLN A 771 23.00 -79.87 15.20
N ILE A 772 23.13 -81.12 15.66
CA ILE A 772 22.97 -81.50 17.07
C ILE A 772 24.30 -82.07 17.58
N GLY A 773 24.69 -81.69 18.78
CA GLY A 773 25.86 -82.26 19.46
C GLY A 773 25.63 -83.70 19.95
N PRO A 774 26.68 -84.43 20.34
CA PRO A 774 26.60 -85.83 20.78
C PRO A 774 25.69 -86.08 21.99
N ASN A 775 25.38 -85.02 22.77
CA ASN A 775 24.52 -85.09 23.96
C ASN A 775 23.07 -84.59 23.73
N GLY A 776 22.68 -84.31 22.48
CA GLY A 776 21.31 -83.88 22.14
C GLY A 776 21.03 -82.37 22.21
N GLU A 777 22.02 -81.54 22.54
CA GLU A 777 21.89 -80.08 22.57
C GLU A 777 22.01 -79.45 21.16
N MET A 778 21.14 -78.50 20.84
CA MET A 778 21.12 -77.81 19.53
C MET A 778 22.22 -76.74 19.46
N HIS A 779 23.03 -76.79 18.40
CA HIS A 779 24.03 -75.74 18.14
C HIS A 779 23.40 -74.57 17.38
N GLY A 780 23.08 -73.49 18.10
CA GLY A 780 22.62 -72.20 17.56
C GLY A 780 21.14 -71.88 17.85
N LYS A 781 20.85 -70.61 18.15
CA LYS A 781 19.49 -70.12 18.44
C LYS A 781 18.73 -69.81 17.15
N ILE A 782 17.51 -70.34 17.00
CA ILE A 782 16.63 -69.94 15.88
C ILE A 782 16.16 -68.51 16.14
N THR A 783 16.49 -67.60 15.22
CA THR A 783 16.06 -66.20 15.30
C THR A 783 14.84 -65.96 14.40
N PRO A 784 14.04 -64.90 14.64
CA PRO A 784 12.94 -64.51 13.75
C PRO A 784 13.38 -64.35 12.29
N LYS A 785 14.62 -63.93 12.05
CA LYS A 785 15.19 -63.81 10.70
C LYS A 785 15.30 -65.17 9.99
N HIS A 786 15.72 -66.23 10.70
CA HIS A 786 15.76 -67.58 10.12
C HIS A 786 14.39 -68.10 9.73
N ILE A 787 13.34 -67.75 10.49
CA ILE A 787 11.96 -68.13 10.20
C ILE A 787 11.47 -67.44 8.92
N ILE A 788 11.76 -66.14 8.76
CA ILE A 788 11.40 -65.38 7.56
C ILE A 788 12.15 -65.89 6.33
N ASP A 789 13.46 -66.12 6.46
CA ASP A 789 14.29 -66.61 5.36
C ASP A 789 13.83 -68.00 4.89
N GLU A 790 13.45 -68.90 5.82
CA GLU A 790 12.98 -70.24 5.48
C GLU A 790 11.55 -70.25 4.92
N LEU A 791 10.68 -69.35 5.39
CA LEU A 791 9.35 -69.13 4.83
C LEU A 791 9.44 -68.65 3.38
N TYR A 792 10.37 -67.73 3.09
CA TYR A 792 10.63 -67.27 1.73
C TYR A 792 11.19 -68.40 0.85
N LYS A 793 12.18 -69.15 1.32
CA LYS A 793 12.77 -70.25 0.53
C LYS A 793 11.79 -71.38 0.23
N SER A 794 10.98 -71.76 1.23
CA SER A 794 10.11 -72.94 1.13
C SER A 794 8.81 -72.64 0.38
N HIS A 795 8.29 -71.42 0.55
CA HIS A 795 6.93 -71.08 0.13
C HIS A 795 6.84 -69.81 -0.72
N ASN A 796 7.97 -69.16 -1.02
CA ASN A 796 8.09 -67.91 -1.79
C ASN A 796 7.28 -66.73 -1.22
N ILE A 797 7.04 -66.73 0.10
CA ILE A 797 6.32 -65.66 0.80
C ILE A 797 7.33 -64.65 1.34
N LEU A 798 7.31 -63.43 0.80
CA LEU A 798 8.18 -62.34 1.24
C LEU A 798 7.44 -61.46 2.27
N LEU A 799 7.97 -61.38 3.49
CA LEU A 799 7.43 -60.55 4.56
C LEU A 799 8.40 -59.42 4.90
N ASP A 800 7.96 -58.18 4.72
CA ASP A 800 8.78 -57.00 4.97
C ASP A 800 8.59 -56.52 6.43
N LYS A 801 9.62 -56.72 7.26
CA LYS A 801 9.67 -56.36 8.70
C LYS A 801 8.49 -56.85 9.57
N PRO A 802 8.07 -58.13 9.51
CA PRO A 802 7.01 -58.62 10.39
C PRO A 802 7.46 -58.70 11.85
N LYS A 803 6.56 -58.44 12.79
CA LYS A 803 6.78 -58.71 14.21
C LYS A 803 6.38 -60.16 14.49
N ILE A 804 7.37 -61.01 14.76
CA ILE A 804 7.16 -62.44 15.05
C ILE A 804 7.28 -62.67 16.55
N ILE A 805 6.26 -63.28 17.14
CA ILE A 805 6.22 -63.66 18.54
C ILE A 805 6.22 -65.19 18.61
N LEU A 806 7.21 -65.76 19.29
CA LEU A 806 7.29 -67.20 19.53
C LEU A 806 6.61 -67.53 20.85
N ASP A 807 5.77 -68.57 20.86
CA ASP A 807 5.08 -68.99 22.08
C ASP A 807 6.05 -69.54 23.13
N ASN A 808 7.13 -70.20 22.70
CA ASN A 808 8.20 -70.74 23.55
C ASN A 808 9.58 -70.62 22.86
N GLU A 809 10.67 -70.56 23.64
CA GLU A 809 12.02 -70.62 23.07
C GLU A 809 12.29 -72.01 22.45
N ILE A 810 12.78 -72.01 21.20
CA ILE A 810 13.03 -73.23 20.44
C ILE A 810 14.38 -73.82 20.83
N ASN A 811 14.38 -74.65 21.88
CA ASN A 811 15.59 -75.20 22.52
C ASN A 811 15.74 -76.73 22.37
N SER A 812 14.79 -77.41 21.73
CA SER A 812 14.87 -78.85 21.40
C SER A 812 14.23 -79.18 20.05
N LEU A 813 14.45 -80.39 19.52
CA LEU A 813 13.74 -80.87 18.33
C LEU A 813 12.24 -81.03 18.63
N GLY A 814 11.38 -80.56 17.74
CA GLY A 814 9.94 -80.61 17.96
C GLY A 814 9.16 -79.71 17.03
N ILE A 815 7.85 -79.63 17.28
CA ILE A 815 6.92 -78.77 16.56
C ILE A 815 6.61 -77.56 17.42
N TYR A 816 6.85 -76.36 16.88
CA TYR A 816 6.67 -75.08 17.55
C TYR A 816 5.69 -74.21 16.76
N LYS A 817 5.05 -73.25 17.43
CA LYS A 817 4.17 -72.27 16.81
C LYS A 817 4.75 -70.86 16.93
N ALA A 818 4.62 -70.09 15.86
CA ALA A 818 5.05 -68.70 15.79
C ALA A 818 3.91 -67.81 15.29
N ASN A 819 3.64 -66.74 16.02
CA ASN A 819 2.59 -65.79 15.71
C ASN A 819 3.20 -64.62 14.94
N ILE A 820 2.80 -64.47 13.68
CA ILE A 820 3.27 -63.42 12.78
C ILE A 820 2.20 -62.32 12.73
N ILE A 821 2.53 -61.12 13.23
CA ILE A 821 1.63 -59.97 13.20
C ILE A 821 1.75 -59.28 11.84
N LEU A 822 0.68 -59.32 11.04
CA LEU A 822 0.65 -58.75 9.69
C LEU A 822 0.14 -57.28 9.67
N LYS A 823 -0.87 -56.95 10.48
CA LYS A 823 -1.36 -55.57 10.71
C LYS A 823 -2.23 -55.55 11.98
N ASP A 824 -1.90 -54.71 12.97
CA ASP A 824 -2.63 -54.50 14.25
C ASP A 824 -3.25 -55.76 14.87
N ASN A 825 -4.47 -56.13 14.44
CA ASN A 825 -5.27 -57.26 14.94
C ASN A 825 -5.24 -58.53 14.05
N ILE A 826 -4.51 -58.55 12.94
CA ILE A 826 -4.39 -59.70 12.02
C ILE A 826 -3.09 -60.47 12.33
N ILE A 827 -3.24 -61.59 13.03
CA ILE A 827 -2.15 -62.47 13.48
C ILE A 827 -2.27 -63.82 12.79
N ALA A 828 -1.21 -64.28 12.12
CA ALA A 828 -1.12 -65.59 11.47
C ALA A 828 -0.26 -66.56 12.27
N ASN A 829 -0.75 -67.79 12.48
CA ASN A 829 -0.06 -68.81 13.26
C ASN A 829 0.70 -69.78 12.36
N LEU A 830 2.04 -69.68 12.33
CA LEU A 830 2.90 -70.55 11.53
C LEU A 830 3.38 -71.75 12.35
N THR A 831 3.29 -72.94 11.77
CA THR A 831 3.86 -74.17 12.38
C THR A 831 5.31 -74.39 11.91
N ILE A 832 6.22 -74.56 12.86
CA ILE A 832 7.66 -74.71 12.64
C ILE A 832 8.10 -76.10 13.11
N ASN A 833 8.58 -76.92 12.18
CA ASN A 833 9.11 -78.25 12.45
C ASN A 833 10.63 -78.21 12.52
N VAL A 834 11.20 -78.46 13.70
CA VAL A 834 12.66 -78.48 13.87
C VAL A 834 13.17 -79.90 13.83
N LYS A 835 14.02 -80.21 12.84
CA LYS A 835 14.55 -81.56 12.61
C LYS A 835 16.07 -81.59 12.65
N ALA A 836 16.61 -82.73 13.05
CA ALA A 836 18.04 -83.00 12.96
C ALA A 836 18.51 -82.99 11.51
N LYS A 837 19.55 -82.22 11.20
CA LYS A 837 20.24 -82.30 9.90
C LYS A 837 21.07 -83.59 9.90
N LYS A 838 20.65 -84.62 9.13
CA LYS A 838 21.49 -85.81 8.94
C LYS A 838 22.79 -85.39 8.24
N SER A 839 23.93 -85.77 8.82
CA SER A 839 25.27 -85.49 8.33
C SER A 839 25.51 -86.06 6.94
#